data_AF-A0A3G6RSA1-F1
#
_entry.id   AF-A0A3G6RSA1-F1
#
_cell.length_a   1.000
_cell.length_b   1.000
_cell.length_c   1.000
_cell.angle_alpha   90.00
_cell.angle_beta   90.00
_cell.angle_gamma   90.00
#
_symmetry.space_group_name_H-M   'P 1'
#
loop_
_entity.id
_entity.type
_entity.pdbx_description
1 polymer ?
#
loop_
_entity_poly.entity_id
_entity_poly.type
_entity_poly.pdbx_seq_one_letter_code
_entity_poly.pdbx_strand_id
1 'polypeptide(L)'
;MTPKKLWRWLAVVMVASFAVLIFYGTEIYRKIPPIPNQVVSTDGTVLATGQDIKDGQNVWQSIGGQTVGSIWGHGAYIAPDWTADYLHRESLLLLDELAKKDNKIYKELSDDEQAKYQVLLKKELRTNTFDEGKNAIIFSPERAKVQKQLSQYYSKLFMNDPSMAQLRDQYAIPKNTVKDSGRMSQMSAFFAWSTWVFITERPGDTVTYTNNWPHDESVGNVPPPSLHLWSGFSVLLLLASVGLLVFYHARNKEEEISEALPLEDPLRNMKPTPSMKATLKYIWVVALLILVQMLAGVITAHYGVEGSGFYGIPLDEFLPQSVSRSWHVQLAIFWIATSWLATGLYIAPAVSGHEPKYQKLGVNVLFGALLIVVLGSLTGQWLGVMQKLGLVDNFLWGHQGYEYVELGRIWQILLLIGLILWLVLMVRALLPALKRKDGDHHLLLLFTLSSVAIAMFYGAGLMYGRQTHMAIAEYWRWWVVHLWVEGFFEVFATVVAAFLFTRLGLLRLKSATNAVLFSTIIFLAGGILGTFHHLYFSATPTAVLALGATFSALEIVPLVLIGYEAYQNYQLSKSTQWIKAYKWPIYCFIAMCFWNFLGAGIFGFAINPPIALYYIQGLNTTAVHGHAALFGVYGILGIGLMMFVLRGLYPDREWNDKLIGWAFWLTNIGLLVMVTISLLPIGIMQSVASIKEGYWYARSAEFMQTDIMHFLRWMRVPGDILLAAGELLLVIFIIGLKFGWSLKEKR
;
A
#
# COMPACT_ATOMS: atom_id res chain seq x y z
N MET A 1 -4.99 33.40 -9.01
CA MET A 1 -3.60 33.44 -9.56
C MET A 1 -3.63 33.22 -11.07
N THR A 2 -2.58 33.57 -11.83
CA THR A 2 -2.51 33.21 -13.27
C THR A 2 -1.91 31.81 -13.46
N PRO A 3 -2.32 31.03 -14.49
CA PRO A 3 -1.77 29.69 -14.75
C PRO A 3 -0.24 29.69 -14.86
N LYS A 4 0.36 30.71 -15.50
CA LYS A 4 1.83 30.84 -15.59
C LYS A 4 2.53 30.89 -14.24
N LYS A 5 1.94 31.54 -13.23
CA LYS A 5 2.49 31.58 -11.87
C LYS A 5 2.36 30.22 -11.18
N LEU A 6 1.22 29.55 -11.35
CA LEU A 6 1.00 28.20 -10.80
C LEU A 6 1.99 27.19 -11.38
N TRP A 7 2.23 27.20 -12.69
CA TRP A 7 3.24 26.33 -13.32
C TRP A 7 4.65 26.54 -12.76
N ARG A 8 5.04 27.79 -12.45
CA ARG A 8 6.33 28.07 -11.81
C ARG A 8 6.39 27.50 -10.40
N TRP A 9 5.33 27.68 -9.61
CA TRP A 9 5.25 27.10 -8.27
C TRP A 9 5.28 25.57 -8.29
N LEU A 10 4.56 24.95 -9.22
CA LEU A 10 4.61 23.50 -9.43
C LEU A 10 6.02 23.04 -9.74
N ALA A 11 6.73 23.71 -10.66
CA ALA A 11 8.11 23.38 -10.98
C ALA A 11 9.05 23.52 -9.77
N VAL A 12 8.89 24.59 -8.97
CA VAL A 12 9.68 24.81 -7.76
C VAL A 12 9.43 23.71 -6.74
N VAL A 13 8.17 23.38 -6.45
CA VAL A 13 7.81 22.30 -5.51
C VAL A 13 8.39 20.97 -5.99
N MET A 14 8.21 20.63 -7.26
CA MET A 14 8.76 19.39 -7.82
C MET A 14 10.28 19.31 -7.65
N VAL A 15 11.02 20.33 -8.10
CA VAL A 15 12.49 20.32 -8.03
C VAL A 15 12.98 20.28 -6.58
N ALA A 16 12.40 21.09 -5.70
CA ALA A 16 12.80 21.15 -4.30
C ALA A 16 12.50 19.85 -3.55
N SER A 17 11.28 19.31 -3.70
CA SER A 17 10.87 18.08 -3.02
C SER A 17 11.69 16.88 -3.51
N PHE A 18 11.92 16.73 -4.81
CA PHE A 18 12.77 15.63 -5.31
C PHE A 18 14.23 15.77 -4.91
N ALA A 19 14.78 16.99 -4.87
CA ALA A 19 16.14 17.20 -4.38
C ALA A 19 16.29 16.75 -2.92
N VAL A 20 15.32 17.08 -2.06
CA VAL A 20 15.29 16.63 -0.66
C VAL A 20 15.09 15.12 -0.56
N LEU A 21 14.16 14.55 -1.33
CA LEU A 21 13.88 13.11 -1.34
C LEU A 21 15.12 12.29 -1.74
N ILE A 22 15.87 12.74 -2.76
CA ILE A 22 17.10 12.10 -3.25
C ILE A 22 18.27 12.31 -2.28
N PHE A 23 18.40 13.50 -1.71
CA PHE A 23 19.43 13.80 -0.70
C PHE A 23 19.31 12.87 0.50
N TYR A 24 18.11 12.76 1.08
CA TYR A 24 17.88 11.86 2.20
C TYR A 24 17.88 10.38 1.80
N GLY A 25 17.51 10.05 0.56
CA GLY A 25 17.79 8.72 -0.01
C GLY A 25 19.28 8.37 0.05
N THR A 26 20.15 9.32 -0.32
CA THR A 26 21.61 9.13 -0.24
C THR A 26 22.09 8.98 1.20
N GLU A 27 21.52 9.74 2.14
CA GLU A 27 21.83 9.59 3.57
C GLU A 27 21.38 8.23 4.14
N ILE A 28 20.23 7.69 3.69
CA ILE A 28 19.81 6.34 4.04
C ILE A 28 20.88 5.35 3.59
N TYR A 29 21.35 5.42 2.35
CA TYR A 29 22.42 4.54 1.83
C TYR A 29 23.72 4.60 2.65
N ARG A 30 24.08 5.79 3.15
CA ARG A 30 25.30 5.99 3.95
C ARG A 30 25.18 5.51 5.39
N LYS A 31 23.96 5.52 5.95
CA LYS A 31 23.67 5.27 7.37
C LYS A 31 22.88 3.98 7.61
N ILE A 32 22.80 3.11 6.60
CA ILE A 32 22.21 1.78 6.77
C ILE A 32 22.99 0.98 7.82
N PRO A 33 22.32 0.14 8.61
CA PRO A 33 22.99 -0.82 9.46
C PRO A 33 23.83 -1.80 8.60
N PRO A 34 25.00 -2.23 9.08
CA PRO A 34 25.87 -3.11 8.32
C PRO A 34 25.31 -4.54 8.23
N ILE A 35 25.54 -5.19 7.08
CA ILE A 35 25.54 -6.65 6.98
C ILE A 35 27.02 -7.06 7.08
N PRO A 36 27.46 -7.67 8.20
CA PRO A 36 28.87 -7.99 8.40
C PRO A 36 29.34 -9.12 7.47
N ASN A 37 30.65 -9.33 7.37
CA ASN A 37 31.18 -10.54 6.72
C ASN A 37 30.82 -11.81 7.51
N GLN A 38 30.79 -11.70 8.84
CA GLN A 38 30.48 -12.81 9.75
C GLN A 38 29.88 -12.30 11.06
N VAL A 39 29.02 -13.13 11.65
CA VAL A 39 28.56 -13.02 13.03
C VAL A 39 29.31 -14.10 13.81
N VAL A 40 30.03 -13.70 14.85
CA VAL A 40 30.90 -14.58 15.63
C VAL A 40 30.60 -14.45 17.12
N SER A 41 30.80 -15.53 17.86
CA SER A 41 30.84 -15.45 19.32
C SER A 41 32.22 -14.98 19.80
N THR A 42 32.32 -14.48 21.04
CA THR A 42 33.59 -14.07 21.66
C THR A 42 34.63 -15.20 21.74
N ASP A 43 34.19 -16.46 21.71
CA ASP A 43 35.07 -17.64 21.68
C ASP A 43 35.61 -17.99 20.28
N GLY A 44 35.22 -17.22 19.25
CA GLY A 44 35.62 -17.42 17.86
C GLY A 44 34.69 -18.30 17.04
N THR A 45 33.62 -18.85 17.62
CA THR A 45 32.63 -19.66 16.88
C THR A 45 31.88 -18.80 15.87
N VAL A 46 31.91 -19.19 14.59
CA VAL A 46 31.12 -18.53 13.53
C VAL A 46 29.67 -18.99 13.62
N LEU A 47 28.75 -18.03 13.77
CA LEU A 47 27.31 -18.28 13.89
C LEU A 47 26.59 -18.16 12.54
N ALA A 48 27.00 -17.20 11.72
CA ALA A 48 26.50 -16.99 10.37
C ALA A 48 27.48 -16.16 9.55
N THR A 49 27.48 -16.33 8.23
CA THR A 49 28.18 -15.43 7.31
C THR A 49 27.25 -14.33 6.81
N GLY A 50 27.82 -13.25 6.27
CA GLY A 50 27.04 -12.21 5.58
C GLY A 50 26.26 -12.75 4.38
N GLN A 51 26.74 -13.83 3.76
CA GLN A 51 26.04 -14.50 2.67
C GLN A 51 24.83 -15.30 3.18
N ASP A 52 24.94 -15.95 4.34
CA ASP A 52 23.81 -16.65 4.97
C ASP A 52 22.66 -15.69 5.32
N ILE A 53 22.98 -14.47 5.76
CA ILE A 53 21.98 -13.42 6.03
C ILE A 53 21.26 -13.01 4.72
N LYS A 54 22.02 -12.78 3.64
CA LYS A 54 21.47 -12.37 2.33
C LYS A 54 20.63 -13.48 1.68
N ASP A 55 21.11 -14.72 1.73
CA ASP A 55 20.35 -15.86 1.22
C ASP A 55 19.14 -16.15 2.12
N GLY A 56 19.26 -15.95 3.43
CA GLY A 56 18.15 -16.03 4.38
C GLY A 56 17.02 -15.04 4.09
N GLN A 57 17.37 -13.80 3.73
CA GLN A 57 16.40 -12.83 3.23
C GLN A 57 15.68 -13.35 1.97
N ASN A 58 16.39 -14.02 1.05
CA ASN A 58 15.77 -14.60 -0.14
C ASN A 58 14.91 -15.83 0.17
N VAL A 59 15.27 -16.64 1.18
CA VAL A 59 14.41 -17.73 1.65
C VAL A 59 13.10 -17.16 2.20
N TRP A 60 13.18 -16.13 3.06
CA TRP A 60 11.99 -15.44 3.56
C TRP A 60 11.13 -14.87 2.42
N GLN A 61 11.73 -14.21 1.43
CA GLN A 61 11.00 -13.73 0.25
C GLN A 61 10.32 -14.86 -0.54
N SER A 62 10.96 -16.03 -0.64
CA SER A 62 10.47 -17.18 -1.40
C SER A 62 9.25 -17.86 -0.80
N ILE A 63 8.99 -17.68 0.50
CA ILE A 63 7.78 -18.22 1.15
C ILE A 63 6.61 -17.23 1.13
N GLY A 64 6.80 -16.05 0.54
CA GLY A 64 5.83 -14.95 0.48
C GLY A 64 6.33 -13.65 1.13
N GLY A 65 7.40 -13.71 1.92
CA GLY A 65 7.99 -12.55 2.58
C GLY A 65 6.98 -11.80 3.46
N GLN A 66 6.70 -10.55 3.09
CA GLN A 66 5.73 -9.67 3.75
C GLN A 66 4.28 -10.14 3.64
N THR A 67 3.97 -11.22 2.90
CA THR A 67 2.60 -11.74 2.82
C THR A 67 2.29 -12.84 3.82
N VAL A 68 3.30 -13.45 4.45
CA VAL A 68 3.14 -14.48 5.51
C VAL A 68 2.99 -13.83 6.89
N GLY A 69 3.78 -12.81 7.18
CA GLY A 69 3.78 -12.03 8.42
C GLY A 69 4.41 -10.67 8.16
N SER A 70 4.96 -10.02 9.17
CA SER A 70 5.71 -8.77 8.97
C SER A 70 7.16 -8.87 9.42
N ILE A 71 7.98 -8.02 8.81
CA ILE A 71 9.32 -7.70 9.30
C ILE A 71 9.40 -6.18 9.32
N TRP A 72 9.90 -5.62 10.43
CA TRP A 72 10.00 -4.18 10.63
C TRP A 72 8.63 -3.50 10.57
N GLY A 73 7.57 -4.23 10.91
CA GLY A 73 6.19 -3.75 10.91
C GLY A 73 5.53 -3.68 9.53
N HIS A 74 6.24 -3.96 8.43
CA HIS A 74 5.68 -4.05 7.09
C HIS A 74 5.33 -5.49 6.73
N GLY A 75 4.07 -5.71 6.32
CA GLY A 75 3.58 -7.01 5.87
C GLY A 75 2.20 -7.40 6.42
N ALA A 76 1.95 -8.71 6.49
CA ALA A 76 0.67 -9.29 6.88
C ALA A 76 0.46 -9.30 8.40
N TYR A 77 -0.81 -9.46 8.82
CA TYR A 77 -1.24 -9.25 10.20
C TYR A 77 -1.76 -10.52 10.91
N ILE A 78 -1.80 -11.67 10.25
CA ILE A 78 -2.23 -12.95 10.85
C ILE A 78 -1.08 -13.55 11.66
N ALA A 79 0.03 -13.86 10.98
CA ALA A 79 1.27 -14.23 11.66
C ALA A 79 1.89 -13.00 12.36
N PRO A 80 2.83 -13.21 13.31
CA PRO A 80 3.41 -12.11 14.07
C PRO A 80 4.35 -11.26 13.20
N ASP A 81 4.86 -10.18 13.81
CA ASP A 81 6.08 -9.57 13.29
C ASP A 81 7.29 -10.41 13.74
N TRP A 82 8.05 -10.93 12.78
CA TRP A 82 9.15 -11.85 13.06
C TRP A 82 10.29 -11.18 13.82
N THR A 83 10.48 -9.88 13.63
CA THR A 83 11.52 -9.12 14.35
C THR A 83 11.14 -8.94 15.81
N ALA A 84 9.88 -8.58 16.09
CA ALA A 84 9.37 -8.41 17.45
C ALA A 84 9.21 -9.74 18.21
N ASP A 85 8.70 -10.79 17.56
CA ASP A 85 8.60 -12.14 18.15
C ASP A 85 9.98 -12.71 18.47
N TYR A 86 10.94 -12.58 17.55
CA TYR A 86 12.32 -13.02 17.80
C TYR A 86 12.94 -12.24 18.97
N LEU A 87 12.78 -10.91 19.00
CA LEU A 87 13.33 -10.05 20.06
C LEU A 87 12.79 -10.42 21.43
N HIS A 88 11.48 -10.61 21.54
CA HIS A 88 10.86 -10.98 22.82
C HIS A 88 11.35 -12.35 23.29
N ARG A 89 11.41 -13.35 22.41
CA ARG A 89 11.91 -14.69 22.75
C ARG A 89 13.40 -14.69 23.07
N GLU A 90 14.21 -13.93 22.33
CA GLU A 90 15.63 -13.72 22.62
C GLU A 90 15.81 -13.17 24.03
N SER A 91 15.01 -12.18 24.40
CA SER A 91 15.05 -11.55 25.72
C SER A 91 14.75 -12.52 26.85
N LEU A 92 13.67 -13.29 26.74
CA LEU A 92 13.30 -14.26 27.78
C LEU A 92 14.38 -15.33 27.97
N LEU A 93 14.88 -15.89 26.87
CA LEU A 93 15.92 -16.92 26.93
C LEU A 93 17.25 -16.35 27.46
N LEU A 94 17.58 -15.12 27.09
CA LEU A 94 18.81 -14.47 27.53
C LEU A 94 18.75 -14.10 29.02
N LEU A 95 17.60 -13.68 29.55
CA LEU A 95 17.40 -13.49 30.99
C LEU A 95 17.65 -14.79 31.76
N ASP A 96 17.10 -15.91 31.28
CA ASP A 96 17.32 -17.24 31.88
C ASP A 96 18.81 -17.63 31.83
N GLU A 97 19.51 -17.39 30.72
CA GLU A 97 20.95 -17.71 30.60
C GLU A 97 21.83 -16.78 31.46
N LEU A 98 21.48 -15.51 31.58
CA LEU A 98 22.18 -14.56 32.46
C LEU A 98 21.99 -14.93 33.94
N ALA A 99 20.79 -15.32 34.36
CA ALA A 99 20.54 -15.79 35.73
C ALA A 99 21.25 -17.11 36.04
N LYS A 100 21.32 -18.02 35.08
CA LYS A 100 22.04 -19.29 35.23
C LYS A 100 23.53 -19.12 35.52
N LYS A 101 24.17 -18.03 35.06
CA LYS A 101 25.58 -17.73 35.44
C LYS A 101 25.77 -17.61 36.94
N ASP A 102 24.75 -17.11 37.62
CA ASP A 102 24.73 -16.97 39.08
C ASP A 102 24.07 -18.17 39.78
N ASN A 103 23.87 -19.30 39.07
CA ASN A 103 23.13 -20.49 39.51
C ASN A 103 21.68 -20.19 39.96
N LYS A 104 21.03 -19.22 39.31
CA LYS A 104 19.67 -18.78 39.61
C LYS A 104 18.70 -19.10 38.48
N ILE A 105 17.41 -19.19 38.83
CA ILE A 105 16.29 -19.33 37.88
C ILE A 105 15.56 -17.99 37.83
N TYR A 106 15.64 -17.27 36.72
CA TYR A 106 15.17 -15.88 36.61
C TYR A 106 13.71 -15.71 37.10
N LYS A 107 12.81 -16.62 36.71
CA LYS A 107 11.38 -16.56 37.05
C LYS A 107 11.06 -16.78 38.54
N GLU A 108 11.99 -17.32 39.32
CA GLU A 108 11.82 -17.57 40.76
C GLU A 108 12.43 -16.46 41.62
N LEU A 109 13.07 -15.46 40.99
CA LEU A 109 13.68 -14.33 41.68
C LEU A 109 12.65 -13.28 42.08
N SER A 110 12.94 -12.54 43.16
CA SER A 110 12.16 -11.36 43.53
C SER A 110 12.30 -10.26 42.47
N ASP A 111 11.33 -9.33 42.43
CA ASP A 111 11.33 -8.22 41.47
C ASP A 111 12.64 -7.40 41.52
N ASP A 112 13.17 -7.17 42.71
CA ASP A 112 14.45 -6.47 42.92
C ASP A 112 15.63 -7.20 42.26
N GLU A 113 15.66 -8.53 42.35
CA GLU A 113 16.70 -9.35 41.72
C GLU A 113 16.47 -9.48 40.21
N GLN A 114 15.21 -9.58 39.76
CA GLN A 114 14.88 -9.58 38.33
C GLN A 114 15.33 -8.28 37.67
N ALA A 115 15.19 -7.12 38.35
CA ALA A 115 15.64 -5.82 37.85
C ALA A 115 17.14 -5.80 37.51
N LYS A 116 17.98 -6.49 38.29
CA LYS A 116 19.42 -6.65 37.97
C LYS A 116 19.61 -7.28 36.58
N TYR A 117 18.93 -8.39 36.32
CA TYR A 117 19.07 -9.11 35.05
C TYR A 117 18.44 -8.36 33.88
N GLN A 118 17.37 -7.60 34.11
CA GLN A 118 16.80 -6.69 33.11
C GLN A 118 17.81 -5.61 32.67
N VAL A 119 18.58 -5.04 33.60
CA VAL A 119 19.65 -4.08 33.27
C VAL A 119 20.76 -4.76 32.46
N LEU A 120 21.15 -5.98 32.84
CA LEU A 120 22.15 -6.75 32.09
C LEU A 120 21.67 -7.12 30.69
N LEU A 121 20.40 -7.50 30.55
CA LEU A 121 19.75 -7.77 29.27
C LEU A 121 19.82 -6.55 28.35
N LYS A 122 19.37 -5.39 28.85
CA LYS A 122 19.39 -4.13 28.08
C LYS A 122 20.81 -3.81 27.62
N LYS A 123 21.81 -3.97 28.50
CA LYS A 123 23.21 -3.77 28.13
C LYS A 123 23.67 -4.73 27.03
N GLU A 124 23.34 -6.01 27.13
CA GLU A 124 23.74 -7.04 26.17
C GLU A 124 23.08 -6.86 24.79
N LEU A 125 21.78 -6.52 24.76
CA LEU A 125 21.04 -6.38 23.50
C LEU A 125 21.32 -5.04 22.79
N ARG A 126 21.36 -3.94 23.55
CA ARG A 126 21.41 -2.58 22.98
C ARG A 126 22.80 -2.13 22.56
N THR A 127 23.84 -2.65 23.21
CA THR A 127 25.22 -2.30 22.86
C THR A 127 25.50 -2.64 21.40
N ASN A 128 26.12 -1.70 20.69
CA ASN A 128 26.55 -1.94 19.32
C ASN A 128 27.80 -2.83 19.29
N THR A 129 27.60 -4.06 18.84
CA THR A 129 28.62 -5.09 18.78
C THR A 129 29.27 -5.27 17.41
N PHE A 130 29.02 -4.34 16.48
CA PHE A 130 29.71 -4.33 15.19
C PHE A 130 31.12 -3.77 15.33
N ASP A 131 32.12 -4.60 15.02
CA ASP A 131 33.54 -4.22 14.95
C ASP A 131 33.89 -3.87 13.50
N GLU A 132 34.08 -2.57 13.22
CA GLU A 132 34.43 -2.08 11.88
C GLU A 132 35.76 -2.66 11.36
N GLY A 133 36.75 -2.87 12.25
CA GLY A 133 38.07 -3.38 11.88
C GLY A 133 38.03 -4.84 11.45
N LYS A 134 37.16 -5.65 12.06
CA LYS A 134 36.96 -7.07 11.71
C LYS A 134 35.83 -7.29 10.69
N ASN A 135 35.01 -6.26 10.45
CA ASN A 135 33.74 -6.36 9.74
C ASN A 135 32.89 -7.54 10.25
N ALA A 136 32.70 -7.58 11.56
CA ALA A 136 32.03 -8.67 12.25
C ALA A 136 31.10 -8.15 13.35
N ILE A 137 29.95 -8.79 13.52
CA ILE A 137 29.11 -8.61 14.71
C ILE A 137 29.55 -9.65 15.75
N ILE A 138 29.85 -9.21 16.96
CA ILE A 138 30.37 -10.07 18.03
C ILE A 138 29.29 -10.32 19.09
N PHE A 139 28.86 -11.56 19.26
CA PHE A 139 27.90 -11.97 20.28
C PHE A 139 28.60 -12.56 21.50
N SER A 140 28.04 -12.34 22.70
CA SER A 140 28.43 -13.11 23.88
C SER A 140 28.16 -14.61 23.68
N PRO A 141 28.82 -15.49 24.44
CA PRO A 141 28.52 -16.93 24.41
C PRO A 141 27.06 -17.24 24.74
N GLU A 142 26.45 -16.43 25.61
CA GLU A 142 25.05 -16.60 26.02
C GLU A 142 24.10 -16.25 24.89
N ARG A 143 24.30 -15.09 24.25
CA ARG A 143 23.48 -14.68 23.10
C ARG A 143 23.64 -15.64 21.93
N ALA A 144 24.86 -16.13 21.68
CA ALA A 144 25.13 -17.16 20.68
C ALA A 144 24.37 -18.48 20.96
N LYS A 145 24.32 -18.91 22.23
CA LYS A 145 23.55 -20.09 22.66
C LYS A 145 22.04 -19.86 22.47
N VAL A 146 21.53 -18.68 22.84
CA VAL A 146 20.12 -18.30 22.65
C VAL A 146 19.75 -18.27 21.16
N GLN A 147 20.60 -17.70 20.29
CA GLN A 147 20.39 -17.70 18.84
C GLN A 147 20.24 -19.12 18.29
N LYS A 148 21.04 -20.09 18.78
CA LYS A 148 20.90 -21.51 18.39
C LYS A 148 19.56 -22.11 18.82
N GLN A 149 19.07 -21.77 20.03
CA GLN A 149 17.76 -22.22 20.51
C GLN A 149 16.62 -21.63 19.67
N LEU A 150 16.71 -20.35 19.31
CA LEU A 150 15.73 -19.69 18.44
C LEU A 150 15.74 -20.27 17.03
N SER A 151 16.92 -20.61 16.50
CA SER A 151 17.05 -21.30 15.22
C SER A 151 16.29 -22.63 15.21
N GLN A 152 16.37 -23.40 16.30
CA GLN A 152 15.60 -24.62 16.47
C GLN A 152 14.09 -24.33 16.57
N TYR A 153 13.69 -23.31 17.33
CA TYR A 153 12.28 -22.91 17.45
C TYR A 153 11.65 -22.58 16.09
N TYR A 154 12.29 -21.71 15.29
CA TYR A 154 11.77 -21.34 13.98
C TYR A 154 11.85 -22.49 12.97
N SER A 155 12.85 -23.38 13.08
CA SER A 155 12.88 -24.60 12.28
C SER A 155 11.66 -25.49 12.55
N LYS A 156 11.27 -25.65 13.82
CA LYS A 156 10.04 -26.39 14.17
C LYS A 156 8.80 -25.73 13.60
N LEU A 157 8.72 -24.39 13.64
CA LEU A 157 7.58 -23.62 13.16
C LEU A 157 7.40 -23.76 11.63
N PHE A 158 8.45 -23.49 10.85
CA PHE A 158 8.35 -23.40 9.38
C PHE A 158 8.51 -24.74 8.65
N MET A 159 8.99 -25.79 9.33
CA MET A 159 9.11 -27.14 8.78
C MET A 159 7.89 -28.01 9.19
N ASN A 160 8.10 -29.22 9.70
CA ASN A 160 7.04 -30.21 9.94
C ASN A 160 6.93 -30.72 11.38
N ASP A 161 7.50 -30.02 12.37
CA ASP A 161 7.43 -30.50 13.76
C ASP A 161 5.97 -30.52 14.25
N PRO A 162 5.41 -31.68 14.64
CA PRO A 162 4.02 -31.79 15.09
C PRO A 162 3.68 -30.93 16.31
N SER A 163 4.67 -30.60 17.17
CA SER A 163 4.44 -29.78 18.36
C SER A 163 3.98 -28.36 18.04
N MET A 164 4.23 -27.89 16.81
CA MET A 164 3.87 -26.56 16.33
C MET A 164 2.59 -26.55 15.48
N ALA A 165 1.85 -27.66 15.39
CA ALA A 165 0.68 -27.76 14.52
C ALA A 165 -0.39 -26.71 14.84
N GLN A 166 -0.74 -26.55 16.13
CA GLN A 166 -1.71 -25.54 16.56
C GLN A 166 -1.22 -24.12 16.27
N LEU A 167 0.04 -23.82 16.52
CA LEU A 167 0.59 -22.48 16.30
C LEU A 167 0.67 -22.13 14.81
N ARG A 168 1.05 -23.10 13.97
CA ARG A 168 1.01 -22.95 12.51
C ARG A 168 -0.40 -22.65 12.01
N ASP A 169 -1.39 -23.37 12.53
CA ASP A 169 -2.79 -23.14 12.21
C ASP A 169 -3.22 -21.71 12.60
N GLN A 170 -2.92 -21.29 13.83
CA GLN A 170 -3.20 -19.93 14.31
C GLN A 170 -2.50 -18.82 13.49
N TYR A 171 -1.35 -19.11 12.89
CA TYR A 171 -0.62 -18.18 12.02
C TYR A 171 -0.96 -18.33 10.54
N ALA A 172 -1.84 -19.26 10.17
CA ALA A 172 -2.13 -19.62 8.77
C ALA A 172 -0.87 -19.98 7.95
N ILE A 173 0.07 -20.69 8.59
CA ILE A 173 1.33 -21.13 7.96
C ILE A 173 1.25 -22.63 7.64
N PRO A 174 1.38 -23.02 6.36
CA PRO A 174 1.38 -24.43 5.99
C PRO A 174 2.56 -25.21 6.59
N LYS A 175 2.37 -26.50 6.79
CA LYS A 175 3.46 -27.45 7.07
C LYS A 175 4.49 -27.43 5.92
N ASN A 176 5.78 -27.57 6.24
CA ASN A 176 6.86 -27.58 5.24
C ASN A 176 6.87 -26.35 4.33
N THR A 177 6.56 -25.18 4.90
CA THR A 177 6.69 -23.90 4.20
C THR A 177 8.15 -23.70 3.73
N VAL A 178 9.12 -24.06 4.58
CA VAL A 178 10.53 -24.24 4.19
C VAL A 178 10.85 -25.74 4.16
N LYS A 179 11.29 -26.24 3.01
CA LYS A 179 11.50 -27.68 2.78
C LYS A 179 12.94 -28.14 3.01
N ASP A 180 13.90 -27.22 2.93
CA ASP A 180 15.34 -27.50 3.05
C ASP A 180 15.88 -26.94 4.36
N SER A 181 16.62 -27.76 5.12
CA SER A 181 17.17 -27.36 6.41
C SER A 181 18.27 -26.30 6.28
N GLY A 182 19.04 -26.31 5.18
CA GLY A 182 20.05 -25.28 4.92
C GLY A 182 19.43 -23.91 4.73
N ARG A 183 18.38 -23.82 3.89
CA ARG A 183 17.55 -22.62 3.72
C ARG A 183 16.95 -22.15 5.04
N MET A 184 16.51 -23.07 5.88
CA MET A 184 15.96 -22.73 7.21
C MET A 184 17.02 -22.10 8.12
N SER A 185 18.24 -22.67 8.16
CA SER A 185 19.36 -22.08 8.90
C SER A 185 19.71 -20.68 8.40
N GLN A 186 19.70 -20.46 7.08
CA GLN A 186 19.92 -19.14 6.48
C GLN A 186 18.82 -18.15 6.87
N MET A 187 17.54 -18.54 6.78
CA MET A 187 16.42 -17.69 7.19
C MET A 187 16.49 -17.33 8.68
N SER A 188 16.93 -18.26 9.52
CA SER A 188 17.20 -17.99 10.94
C SER A 188 18.32 -16.96 11.16
N ALA A 189 19.38 -16.99 10.35
CA ALA A 189 20.44 -15.97 10.40
C ALA A 189 19.91 -14.59 9.99
N PHE A 190 19.03 -14.53 8.99
CA PHE A 190 18.36 -13.30 8.59
C PHE A 190 17.46 -12.74 9.69
N PHE A 191 16.67 -13.57 10.39
CA PHE A 191 15.86 -13.10 11.53
C PHE A 191 16.74 -12.57 12.67
N ALA A 192 17.82 -13.26 13.01
CA ALA A 192 18.76 -12.80 14.03
C ALA A 192 19.38 -11.44 13.68
N TRP A 193 19.86 -11.27 12.44
CA TRP A 193 20.39 -9.99 11.97
C TRP A 193 19.32 -8.90 11.92
N SER A 194 18.14 -9.22 11.41
CA SER A 194 17.00 -8.30 11.35
C SER A 194 16.61 -7.80 12.74
N THR A 195 16.62 -8.66 13.76
CA THR A 195 16.38 -8.27 15.16
C THR A 195 17.52 -7.48 15.77
N TRP A 196 18.78 -7.84 15.48
CA TRP A 196 19.94 -7.05 15.92
C TRP A 196 19.83 -5.58 15.46
N VAL A 197 19.41 -5.33 14.22
CA VAL A 197 19.18 -3.96 13.71
C VAL A 197 18.20 -3.17 14.59
N PHE A 198 17.19 -3.81 15.18
CA PHE A 198 16.08 -3.12 15.85
C PHE A 198 16.37 -2.77 17.31
N ILE A 199 17.24 -3.57 17.93
CA ILE A 199 17.58 -3.39 19.34
C ILE A 199 18.92 -2.69 19.54
N THR A 200 19.81 -2.71 18.55
CA THR A 200 21.15 -2.15 18.66
C THR A 200 21.17 -0.63 18.43
N GLU A 201 21.80 0.09 19.36
CA GLU A 201 22.04 1.54 19.32
C GLU A 201 22.96 1.93 18.15
N ARG A 202 22.67 3.08 17.52
CA ARG A 202 23.56 3.63 16.50
C ARG A 202 24.91 4.02 17.12
N PRO A 203 26.02 3.98 16.37
CA PRO A 203 27.31 4.43 16.88
C PRO A 203 27.24 5.88 17.40
N GLY A 204 27.54 6.08 18.69
CA GLY A 204 27.55 7.39 19.34
C GLY A 204 26.16 7.97 19.68
N ASP A 205 25.10 7.16 19.59
CA ASP A 205 23.72 7.55 19.91
C ASP A 205 23.14 6.58 20.98
N THR A 206 22.03 6.96 21.61
CA THR A 206 21.25 6.09 22.51
C THR A 206 19.98 5.55 21.85
N VAL A 207 19.75 5.94 20.59
CA VAL A 207 18.63 5.48 19.76
C VAL A 207 19.08 4.33 18.87
N THR A 208 18.25 3.29 18.72
CA THR A 208 18.53 2.16 17.83
C THR A 208 18.51 2.55 16.36
N TYR A 209 18.98 1.67 15.46
CA TYR A 209 18.91 1.97 14.02
C TYR A 209 17.48 2.31 13.56
N THR A 210 16.47 1.84 14.27
CA THR A 210 15.05 1.91 13.89
C THR A 210 14.25 2.86 14.78
N ASN A 211 14.92 3.85 15.35
CA ASN A 211 14.29 4.85 16.21
C ASN A 211 13.59 4.22 17.44
N ASN A 212 14.23 3.22 18.04
CA ASN A 212 13.75 2.40 19.17
C ASN A 212 12.51 1.55 18.90
N TRP A 213 12.01 1.44 17.67
CA TRP A 213 10.93 0.51 17.37
C TRP A 213 11.48 -0.94 17.37
N PRO A 214 10.68 -1.98 17.72
CA PRO A 214 9.30 -1.95 18.19
C PRO A 214 9.18 -1.64 19.68
N HIS A 215 7.99 -1.19 20.10
CA HIS A 215 7.71 -0.96 21.52
C HIS A 215 7.88 -2.22 22.37
N ASP A 216 8.83 -2.17 23.31
CA ASP A 216 9.04 -3.16 24.35
C ASP A 216 9.92 -2.53 25.45
N GLU A 217 9.31 -2.17 26.59
CA GLU A 217 10.01 -1.52 27.69
C GLU A 217 11.03 -2.44 28.38
N SER A 218 10.81 -3.77 28.32
CA SER A 218 11.68 -4.76 28.94
C SER A 218 13.09 -4.76 28.33
N VAL A 219 13.18 -4.45 27.03
CA VAL A 219 14.46 -4.32 26.30
C VAL A 219 14.91 -2.87 26.15
N GLY A 220 14.16 -1.91 26.72
CA GLY A 220 14.49 -0.48 26.68
C GLY A 220 14.08 0.22 25.39
N ASN A 221 13.24 -0.40 24.57
CA ASN A 221 12.67 0.22 23.39
C ASN A 221 11.45 1.09 23.76
N VAL A 222 11.76 2.33 24.12
CA VAL A 222 10.79 3.40 24.42
C VAL A 222 10.88 4.51 23.37
N PRO A 223 9.78 5.23 23.08
CA PRO A 223 9.79 6.32 22.11
C PRO A 223 10.84 7.38 22.47
N PRO A 224 11.79 7.72 21.56
CA PRO A 224 12.74 8.77 21.86
C PRO A 224 12.07 10.16 21.78
N PRO A 225 12.65 11.20 22.41
CA PRO A 225 12.08 12.55 22.44
C PRO A 225 11.73 13.14 21.06
N SER A 226 12.47 12.74 20.02
CA SER A 226 12.21 13.14 18.64
C SER A 226 10.82 12.77 18.13
N LEU A 227 10.28 11.60 18.51
CA LEU A 227 8.94 11.17 18.10
C LEU A 227 7.88 12.11 18.69
N HIS A 228 7.99 12.46 19.96
CA HIS A 228 7.06 13.37 20.62
C HIS A 228 7.10 14.77 19.99
N LEU A 229 8.32 15.30 19.77
CA LEU A 229 8.51 16.63 19.18
C LEU A 229 7.91 16.72 17.78
N TRP A 230 8.27 15.80 16.89
CA TRP A 230 7.83 15.86 15.48
C TRP A 230 6.36 15.51 15.30
N SER A 231 5.78 14.69 16.19
CA SER A 231 4.33 14.47 16.22
C SER A 231 3.56 15.73 16.66
N GLY A 232 4.03 16.43 17.70
CA GLY A 232 3.42 17.68 18.12
C GLY A 232 3.53 18.76 17.05
N PHE A 233 4.72 18.89 16.44
CA PHE A 233 4.96 19.83 15.35
C PHE A 233 4.07 19.56 14.13
N SER A 234 3.96 18.30 13.68
CA SER A 234 3.16 17.94 12.52
C SER A 234 1.67 18.27 12.71
N VAL A 235 1.12 18.03 13.91
CA VAL A 235 -0.28 18.38 14.24
C VAL A 235 -0.49 19.89 14.23
N LEU A 236 0.41 20.66 14.86
CA LEU A 236 0.31 22.12 14.88
C LEU A 236 0.38 22.72 13.47
N LEU A 237 1.30 22.20 12.64
CA LEU A 237 1.46 22.63 11.26
C LEU A 237 0.24 22.28 10.41
N LEU A 238 -0.34 21.09 10.58
CA LEU A 238 -1.60 20.70 9.94
C LEU A 238 -2.71 21.69 10.27
N LEU A 239 -2.96 21.96 11.56
CA LEU A 239 -4.02 22.86 12.00
C LEU A 239 -3.84 24.28 11.46
N ALA A 240 -2.60 24.81 11.50
CA ALA A 240 -2.28 26.11 10.96
C ALA A 240 -2.52 26.17 9.43
N SER A 241 -2.08 25.13 8.71
CA SER A 241 -2.21 25.06 7.25
C SER A 241 -3.66 24.89 6.79
N VAL A 242 -4.46 24.10 7.53
CA VAL A 242 -5.92 24.00 7.32
C VAL A 242 -6.58 25.36 7.54
N GLY A 243 -6.26 26.05 8.64
CA GLY A 243 -6.79 27.39 8.91
C GLY A 243 -6.46 28.40 7.80
N LEU A 244 -5.21 28.39 7.31
CA LEU A 244 -4.78 29.24 6.19
C LEU A 244 -5.48 28.90 4.88
N LEU A 245 -5.63 27.61 4.56
CA LEU A 245 -6.29 27.15 3.34
C LEU A 245 -7.79 27.52 3.36
N VAL A 246 -8.47 27.30 4.48
CA VAL A 246 -9.89 27.68 4.65
C VAL A 246 -10.06 29.19 4.55
N PHE A 247 -9.18 29.98 5.18
CA PHE A 247 -9.21 31.45 5.06
C PHE A 247 -8.98 31.90 3.60
N TYR A 248 -8.02 31.30 2.91
CA TYR A 248 -7.75 31.57 1.49
C TYR A 248 -8.98 31.25 0.62
N HIS A 249 -9.59 30.09 0.83
CA HIS A 249 -10.78 29.66 0.08
C HIS A 249 -11.98 30.60 0.34
N ALA A 250 -12.25 30.93 1.60
CA ALA A 250 -13.36 31.80 1.98
C ALA A 250 -13.24 33.23 1.41
N ARG A 251 -12.02 33.76 1.30
CA ARG A 251 -11.75 35.09 0.71
C ARG A 251 -11.92 35.11 -0.81
N ASN A 252 -11.61 34.00 -1.49
CA ASN A 252 -11.52 33.94 -2.95
C ASN A 252 -12.73 33.28 -3.59
N LYS A 253 -13.97 33.54 -3.11
CA LYS A 253 -15.21 33.03 -3.73
C LYS A 253 -15.22 33.34 -5.24
N GLU A 254 -14.77 32.40 -6.07
CA GLU A 254 -14.93 32.45 -7.53
C GLU A 254 -16.28 31.79 -7.86
N GLU A 255 -17.05 32.38 -8.78
CA GLU A 255 -18.23 31.73 -9.35
C GLU A 255 -17.74 30.59 -10.28
N GLU A 256 -17.71 29.37 -9.75
CA GLU A 256 -17.15 28.19 -10.45
C GLU A 256 -18.10 27.60 -11.50
N ILE A 257 -19.42 27.84 -11.34
CA ILE A 257 -20.46 27.32 -12.22
C ILE A 257 -20.52 28.13 -13.52
N SER A 258 -20.67 27.44 -14.65
CA SER A 258 -20.95 28.10 -15.94
C SER A 258 -22.24 28.93 -15.85
N GLU A 259 -22.20 30.19 -16.32
CA GLU A 259 -23.38 31.09 -16.38
C GLU A 259 -24.54 30.49 -17.20
N ALA A 260 -24.22 29.61 -18.16
CA ALA A 260 -25.19 28.82 -18.92
C ALA A 260 -24.73 27.36 -19.01
N LEU A 261 -25.49 26.45 -18.40
CA LEU A 261 -25.29 25.01 -18.56
C LEU A 261 -25.79 24.55 -19.93
N PRO A 262 -25.13 23.60 -20.61
CA PRO A 262 -25.61 23.08 -21.89
C PRO A 262 -27.02 22.52 -21.78
N LEU A 263 -27.86 22.79 -22.78
CA LEU A 263 -29.24 22.26 -22.85
C LEU A 263 -29.26 20.78 -23.25
N GLU A 264 -28.23 20.32 -23.97
CA GLU A 264 -28.07 18.94 -24.43
C GLU A 264 -26.70 18.39 -24.04
N ASP A 265 -26.59 17.06 -24.01
CA ASP A 265 -25.37 16.33 -23.70
C ASP A 265 -24.29 16.57 -24.78
N PRO A 266 -23.19 17.28 -24.45
CA PRO A 266 -22.17 17.67 -25.43
C PRO A 266 -21.43 16.49 -26.06
N LEU A 267 -21.49 15.31 -25.44
CA LEU A 267 -20.80 14.10 -25.90
C LEU A 267 -21.75 13.14 -26.63
N ARG A 268 -23.07 13.40 -26.66
CA ARG A 268 -24.08 12.51 -27.24
C ARG A 268 -23.82 12.13 -28.68
N ASN A 269 -23.40 13.11 -29.50
CA ASN A 269 -23.22 12.92 -30.94
C ASN A 269 -21.79 12.46 -31.31
N MET A 270 -20.91 12.26 -30.31
CA MET A 270 -19.56 11.77 -30.56
C MET A 270 -19.62 10.30 -30.97
N LYS A 271 -19.18 9.99 -32.19
CA LYS A 271 -19.07 8.60 -32.66
C LYS A 271 -17.77 7.99 -32.12
N PRO A 272 -17.81 6.92 -31.30
CA PRO A 272 -16.61 6.30 -30.79
C PRO A 272 -15.73 5.74 -31.91
N THR A 273 -14.43 6.07 -31.88
CA THR A 273 -13.45 5.57 -32.85
C THR A 273 -13.20 4.06 -32.67
N PRO A 274 -12.51 3.39 -33.62
CA PRO A 274 -12.17 1.98 -33.48
C PRO A 274 -11.32 1.65 -32.24
N SER A 275 -10.36 2.51 -31.85
CA SER A 275 -9.58 2.33 -30.62
C SER A 275 -10.41 2.55 -29.35
N MET A 276 -11.30 3.55 -29.33
CA MET A 276 -12.24 3.78 -28.22
C MET A 276 -13.13 2.55 -28.01
N LYS A 277 -13.68 1.96 -29.07
CA LYS A 277 -14.47 0.71 -28.96
C LYS A 277 -13.65 -0.46 -28.44
N ALA A 278 -12.34 -0.49 -28.74
CA ALA A 278 -11.44 -1.53 -28.29
C ALA A 278 -11.10 -1.44 -26.79
N THR A 279 -11.43 -0.35 -26.08
CA THR A 279 -11.26 -0.30 -24.61
C THR A 279 -12.32 -1.12 -23.87
N LEU A 280 -13.45 -1.46 -24.54
CA LEU A 280 -14.52 -2.24 -23.93
C LEU A 280 -14.01 -3.58 -23.34
N LYS A 281 -13.10 -4.29 -24.03
CA LYS A 281 -12.50 -5.54 -23.51
C LYS A 281 -11.64 -5.34 -22.26
N TYR A 282 -11.05 -4.17 -22.06
CA TYR A 282 -10.36 -3.87 -20.81
C TYR A 282 -11.35 -3.81 -19.66
N ILE A 283 -12.51 -3.17 -19.87
CA ILE A 283 -13.58 -3.06 -18.86
C ILE A 283 -14.10 -4.45 -18.47
N TRP A 284 -14.27 -5.36 -19.45
CA TRP A 284 -14.63 -6.76 -19.17
C TRP A 284 -13.59 -7.49 -18.33
N VAL A 285 -12.30 -7.31 -18.63
CA VAL A 285 -11.22 -7.92 -17.85
C VAL A 285 -11.16 -7.30 -16.46
N VAL A 286 -11.30 -5.97 -16.32
CA VAL A 286 -11.36 -5.32 -15.01
C VAL A 286 -12.51 -5.88 -14.17
N ALA A 287 -13.69 -6.05 -14.75
CA ALA A 287 -14.84 -6.66 -14.06
C ALA A 287 -14.52 -8.08 -13.57
N LEU A 288 -13.81 -8.89 -14.37
CA LEU A 288 -13.34 -10.21 -13.96
C LEU A 288 -12.30 -10.13 -12.83
N LEU A 289 -11.31 -9.23 -12.95
CA LEU A 289 -10.26 -9.08 -11.95
C LEU A 289 -10.80 -8.63 -10.60
N ILE A 290 -11.84 -7.79 -10.56
CA ILE A 290 -12.56 -7.43 -9.34
C ILE A 290 -13.08 -8.70 -8.64
N LEU A 291 -13.76 -9.60 -9.37
CA LEU A 291 -14.27 -10.85 -8.77
C LEU A 291 -13.17 -11.77 -8.27
N VAL A 292 -12.07 -11.91 -9.02
CA VAL A 292 -10.94 -12.76 -8.59
C VAL A 292 -10.27 -12.16 -7.36
N GLN A 293 -10.10 -10.83 -7.32
CA GLN A 293 -9.53 -10.12 -6.17
C GLN A 293 -10.42 -10.22 -4.92
N MET A 294 -11.73 -10.09 -5.09
CA MET A 294 -12.74 -10.30 -4.06
C MET A 294 -12.64 -11.71 -3.48
N LEU A 295 -12.62 -12.75 -4.33
CA LEU A 295 -12.49 -14.15 -3.90
C LEU A 295 -11.17 -14.39 -3.15
N ALA A 296 -10.06 -13.86 -3.65
CA ALA A 296 -8.77 -13.93 -2.96
C ALA A 296 -8.81 -13.23 -1.58
N GLY A 297 -9.56 -12.14 -1.47
CA GLY A 297 -9.81 -11.43 -0.21
C GLY A 297 -10.61 -12.26 0.79
N VAL A 298 -11.71 -12.89 0.33
CA VAL A 298 -12.53 -13.80 1.16
C VAL A 298 -11.69 -14.97 1.68
N ILE A 299 -10.91 -15.62 0.81
CA ILE A 299 -10.02 -16.72 1.21
C ILE A 299 -9.00 -16.25 2.24
N THR A 300 -8.36 -15.10 2.01
CA THR A 300 -7.34 -14.54 2.92
C THR A 300 -7.94 -14.18 4.29
N ALA A 301 -9.15 -13.60 4.31
CA ALA A 301 -9.84 -13.27 5.55
C ALA A 301 -10.25 -14.54 6.33
N HIS A 302 -10.69 -15.59 5.61
CA HIS A 302 -11.10 -16.86 6.19
C HIS A 302 -9.96 -17.61 6.87
N TYR A 303 -8.75 -17.53 6.33
CA TYR A 303 -7.54 -18.02 7.01
C TYR A 303 -7.29 -17.35 8.36
N GLY A 304 -7.73 -16.10 8.51
CA GLY A 304 -7.72 -15.42 9.79
C GLY A 304 -8.66 -16.06 10.83
N VAL A 305 -9.54 -16.98 10.46
CA VAL A 305 -10.52 -17.60 11.36
C VAL A 305 -10.29 -19.10 11.53
N GLU A 306 -10.09 -19.83 10.42
CA GLU A 306 -9.93 -21.29 10.40
C GLU A 306 -8.48 -21.76 10.17
N GLY A 307 -7.51 -20.84 10.11
CA GLY A 307 -6.10 -21.16 10.15
C GLY A 307 -5.57 -21.83 8.89
N SER A 308 -5.53 -23.16 8.85
CA SER A 308 -5.11 -23.97 7.70
C SER A 308 -6.27 -24.41 6.79
N GLY A 309 -7.52 -24.30 7.26
CA GLY A 309 -8.71 -24.79 6.56
C GLY A 309 -9.52 -23.74 5.81
N PHE A 310 -10.38 -24.22 4.90
CA PHE A 310 -11.51 -23.48 4.31
C PHE A 310 -12.77 -24.35 4.37
N TYR A 311 -13.56 -24.22 5.44
CA TYR A 311 -14.70 -25.07 5.78
C TYR A 311 -14.34 -26.56 5.83
N GLY A 312 -13.21 -26.87 6.46
CA GLY A 312 -12.67 -28.23 6.58
C GLY A 312 -11.87 -28.72 5.35
N ILE A 313 -11.80 -27.94 4.27
CA ILE A 313 -10.96 -28.23 3.12
C ILE A 313 -9.52 -27.75 3.42
N PRO A 314 -8.48 -28.58 3.29
CA PRO A 314 -7.08 -28.18 3.50
C PRO A 314 -6.57 -27.37 2.30
N LEU A 315 -7.12 -26.16 2.13
CA LEU A 315 -6.83 -25.30 1.00
C LEU A 315 -5.38 -24.79 1.03
N ASP A 316 -4.77 -24.71 2.21
CA ASP A 316 -3.39 -24.27 2.42
C ASP A 316 -2.35 -25.11 1.67
N GLU A 317 -2.64 -26.39 1.40
CA GLU A 317 -1.79 -27.29 0.61
C GLU A 317 -1.69 -26.87 -0.87
N PHE A 318 -2.64 -26.07 -1.36
CA PHE A 318 -2.71 -25.65 -2.77
C PHE A 318 -2.71 -24.14 -2.95
N LEU A 319 -3.33 -23.37 -2.06
CA LEU A 319 -3.46 -21.92 -2.16
C LEU A 319 -3.26 -21.32 -0.76
N PRO A 320 -2.02 -21.34 -0.22
CA PRO A 320 -1.76 -20.86 1.13
C PRO A 320 -2.07 -19.36 1.26
N GLN A 321 -2.28 -18.93 2.50
CA GLN A 321 -2.66 -17.54 2.84
C GLN A 321 -1.72 -16.50 2.20
N SER A 322 -0.42 -16.79 2.13
CA SER A 322 0.54 -15.88 1.50
C SER A 322 0.28 -15.70 0.01
N VAL A 323 -0.15 -16.73 -0.72
CA VAL A 323 -0.55 -16.60 -2.14
C VAL A 323 -1.87 -15.87 -2.28
N SER A 324 -2.90 -16.24 -1.50
CA SER A 324 -4.20 -15.57 -1.61
C SER A 324 -4.10 -14.08 -1.27
N ARG A 325 -3.26 -13.71 -0.28
CA ARG A 325 -2.98 -12.31 0.06
C ARG A 325 -2.21 -11.62 -1.06
N SER A 326 -1.14 -12.23 -1.59
CA SER A 326 -0.40 -11.65 -2.72
C SER A 326 -1.30 -11.39 -3.91
N TRP A 327 -2.18 -12.34 -4.25
CA TRP A 327 -3.14 -12.17 -5.33
C TRP A 327 -4.15 -11.06 -5.02
N HIS A 328 -4.67 -10.99 -3.80
CA HIS A 328 -5.62 -9.96 -3.40
C HIS A 328 -5.03 -8.54 -3.54
N VAL A 329 -3.82 -8.32 -3.04
CA VAL A 329 -3.15 -7.00 -3.09
C VAL A 329 -2.71 -6.66 -4.52
N GLN A 330 -2.07 -7.59 -5.21
CA GLN A 330 -1.56 -7.39 -6.56
C GLN A 330 -2.70 -7.13 -7.56
N LEU A 331 -3.80 -7.87 -7.45
CA LEU A 331 -4.96 -7.70 -8.32
C LEU A 331 -5.66 -6.37 -8.07
N ALA A 332 -5.68 -5.87 -6.83
CA ALA A 332 -6.22 -4.55 -6.52
C ALA A 332 -5.50 -3.46 -7.33
N ILE A 333 -4.16 -3.48 -7.36
CA ILE A 333 -3.38 -2.57 -8.19
C ILE A 333 -3.68 -2.79 -9.68
N PHE A 334 -3.68 -4.04 -10.15
CA PHE A 334 -3.87 -4.32 -11.57
C PHE A 334 -5.22 -3.86 -12.10
N TRP A 335 -6.33 -4.13 -11.41
CA TRP A 335 -7.64 -3.77 -11.94
C TRP A 335 -7.88 -2.26 -11.85
N ILE A 336 -7.43 -1.60 -10.77
CA ILE A 336 -7.51 -0.14 -10.62
C ILE A 336 -6.71 0.52 -11.75
N ALA A 337 -5.43 0.18 -11.88
CA ALA A 337 -4.58 0.74 -12.94
C ALA A 337 -5.17 0.45 -14.34
N THR A 338 -5.60 -0.78 -14.62
CA THR A 338 -6.18 -1.16 -15.91
C THR A 338 -7.44 -0.35 -16.25
N SER A 339 -8.29 -0.07 -15.26
CA SER A 339 -9.49 0.75 -15.46
C SER A 339 -9.15 2.20 -15.88
N TRP A 340 -8.05 2.74 -15.35
CA TRP A 340 -7.58 4.08 -15.67
C TRP A 340 -6.86 4.12 -17.00
N LEU A 341 -6.03 3.11 -17.29
CA LEU A 341 -5.39 2.94 -18.59
C LEU A 341 -6.43 2.89 -19.71
N ALA A 342 -7.49 2.09 -19.51
CA ALA A 342 -8.61 1.98 -20.44
C ALA A 342 -9.33 3.33 -20.63
N THR A 343 -9.53 4.06 -19.53
CA THR A 343 -10.14 5.39 -19.57
C THR A 343 -9.28 6.40 -20.31
N GLY A 344 -7.97 6.44 -20.06
CA GLY A 344 -7.04 7.27 -20.79
C GLY A 344 -7.09 6.98 -22.30
N LEU A 345 -7.02 5.70 -22.68
CA LEU A 345 -7.05 5.27 -24.09
C LEU A 345 -8.38 5.63 -24.78
N TYR A 346 -9.47 5.72 -24.03
CA TYR A 346 -10.77 6.18 -24.53
C TYR A 346 -10.81 7.71 -24.67
N ILE A 347 -10.34 8.43 -23.65
CA ILE A 347 -10.37 9.89 -23.61
C ILE A 347 -9.43 10.49 -24.64
N ALA A 348 -8.24 9.92 -24.87
CA ALA A 348 -7.24 10.56 -25.72
C ALA A 348 -7.73 10.84 -27.18
N PRO A 349 -8.34 9.88 -27.90
CA PRO A 349 -8.98 10.16 -29.20
C PRO A 349 -10.22 11.05 -29.09
N ALA A 350 -11.01 10.91 -28.02
CA ALA A 350 -12.20 11.75 -27.79
C ALA A 350 -11.84 13.23 -27.65
N VAL A 351 -10.67 13.53 -27.06
CA VAL A 351 -10.14 14.89 -26.87
C VAL A 351 -9.53 15.46 -28.13
N SER A 352 -8.74 14.66 -28.85
CA SER A 352 -8.08 15.15 -30.05
C SER A 352 -9.00 15.21 -31.25
N GLY A 353 -10.10 14.43 -31.25
CA GLY A 353 -10.93 14.19 -32.43
C GLY A 353 -10.20 13.40 -33.51
N HIS A 354 -9.08 12.76 -33.15
CA HIS A 354 -8.17 12.11 -34.08
C HIS A 354 -7.87 10.67 -33.67
N GLU A 355 -7.98 9.75 -34.63
CA GLU A 355 -7.59 8.35 -34.48
C GLU A 355 -6.23 8.12 -35.18
N PRO A 356 -5.11 7.96 -34.45
CA PRO A 356 -3.83 7.67 -35.06
C PRO A 356 -3.81 6.35 -35.84
N LYS A 357 -2.96 6.26 -36.88
CA LYS A 357 -2.75 5.00 -37.61
C LYS A 357 -2.32 3.87 -36.67
N TYR A 358 -2.93 2.70 -36.81
CA TYR A 358 -2.68 1.52 -35.96
C TYR A 358 -3.00 1.70 -34.46
N GLN A 359 -3.77 2.72 -34.06
CA GLN A 359 -4.13 2.92 -32.65
C GLN A 359 -4.88 1.72 -32.06
N LYS A 360 -5.91 1.21 -32.76
CA LYS A 360 -6.63 -0.01 -32.36
C LYS A 360 -5.69 -1.22 -32.21
N LEU A 361 -4.72 -1.39 -33.10
CA LEU A 361 -3.74 -2.48 -33.02
C LEU A 361 -2.90 -2.35 -31.76
N GLY A 362 -2.35 -1.16 -31.48
CA GLY A 362 -1.59 -0.91 -30.26
C GLY A 362 -2.40 -1.16 -28.99
N VAL A 363 -3.66 -0.71 -28.95
CA VAL A 363 -4.60 -1.02 -27.85
C VAL A 363 -4.81 -2.52 -27.70
N ASN A 364 -4.80 -3.29 -28.79
CA ASN A 364 -4.93 -4.74 -28.74
C ASN A 364 -3.66 -5.45 -28.27
N VAL A 365 -2.49 -4.99 -28.70
CA VAL A 365 -1.19 -5.53 -28.26
C VAL A 365 -1.00 -5.28 -26.77
N LEU A 366 -1.27 -4.06 -26.30
CA LEU A 366 -1.20 -3.71 -24.88
C LEU A 366 -2.15 -4.59 -24.04
N PHE A 367 -3.35 -4.87 -24.55
CA PHE A 367 -4.31 -5.74 -23.87
C PHE A 367 -3.76 -7.16 -23.70
N GLY A 368 -3.19 -7.73 -24.76
CA GLY A 368 -2.56 -9.05 -24.69
C GLY A 368 -1.36 -9.08 -23.74
N ALA A 369 -0.53 -8.04 -23.76
CA ALA A 369 0.61 -7.89 -22.86
C ALA A 369 0.16 -7.86 -21.38
N LEU A 370 -0.89 -7.10 -21.06
CA LEU A 370 -1.45 -7.06 -19.69
C LEU A 370 -1.93 -8.45 -19.24
N LEU A 371 -2.64 -9.20 -20.09
CA LEU A 371 -3.09 -10.55 -19.73
C LEU A 371 -1.91 -11.50 -19.46
N ILE A 372 -0.86 -11.43 -20.28
CA ILE A 372 0.37 -12.22 -20.08
C ILE A 372 1.02 -11.86 -18.75
N VAL A 373 1.16 -10.56 -18.43
CA VAL A 373 1.76 -10.11 -17.18
C VAL A 373 0.94 -10.57 -15.98
N VAL A 374 -0.38 -10.38 -15.99
CA VAL A 374 -1.26 -10.77 -14.87
C VAL A 374 -1.23 -12.28 -14.65
N LEU A 375 -1.50 -13.08 -15.68
CA LEU A 375 -1.53 -14.54 -15.53
C LEU A 375 -0.15 -15.11 -15.20
N GLY A 376 0.90 -14.57 -15.83
CA GLY A 376 2.28 -14.93 -15.58
C GLY A 376 2.73 -14.62 -14.16
N SER A 377 2.43 -13.42 -13.64
CA SER A 377 2.81 -13.02 -12.29
C SER A 377 2.09 -13.83 -11.23
N LEU A 378 0.77 -14.06 -11.37
CA LEU A 378 0.00 -14.84 -10.38
C LEU A 378 0.50 -16.30 -10.33
N THR A 379 0.76 -16.90 -11.50
CA THR A 379 1.34 -18.25 -11.61
C THR A 379 2.74 -18.29 -11.02
N GLY A 380 3.57 -17.29 -11.31
CA GLY A 380 4.91 -17.13 -10.78
C GLY A 380 4.92 -17.07 -9.25
N GLN A 381 4.11 -16.18 -8.67
CA GLN A 381 3.96 -16.04 -7.22
C GLN A 381 3.60 -17.37 -6.56
N TRP A 382 2.67 -18.12 -7.16
CA TRP A 382 2.30 -19.46 -6.69
C TRP A 382 3.46 -20.46 -6.77
N LEU A 383 4.17 -20.53 -7.90
CA LEU A 383 5.35 -21.40 -8.05
C LEU A 383 6.47 -21.06 -7.05
N GLY A 384 6.65 -19.76 -6.77
CA GLY A 384 7.60 -19.27 -5.78
C GLY A 384 7.26 -19.75 -4.38
N VAL A 385 6.09 -19.38 -3.87
CA VAL A 385 5.62 -19.73 -2.52
C VAL A 385 5.56 -21.24 -2.29
N MET A 386 5.12 -22.00 -3.30
CA MET A 386 5.06 -23.47 -3.21
C MET A 386 6.44 -24.16 -3.24
N GLN A 387 7.53 -23.38 -3.20
CA GLN A 387 8.93 -23.84 -3.24
C GLN A 387 9.22 -24.69 -4.49
N LYS A 388 8.69 -24.28 -5.65
CA LYS A 388 8.93 -24.94 -6.96
C LYS A 388 10.04 -24.25 -7.77
N LEU A 389 10.55 -23.11 -7.31
CA LEU A 389 11.62 -22.34 -7.93
C LEU A 389 12.86 -22.27 -7.02
N GLY A 390 14.05 -22.14 -7.63
CA GLY A 390 15.27 -21.77 -6.92
C GLY A 390 15.22 -20.32 -6.42
N LEU A 391 16.14 -19.91 -5.54
CA LEU A 391 16.12 -18.54 -4.96
C LEU A 391 16.32 -17.44 -6.03
N VAL A 392 17.14 -17.70 -7.05
CA VAL A 392 17.35 -16.76 -8.17
C VAL A 392 16.11 -16.70 -9.06
N ASP A 393 15.61 -17.86 -9.50
CA ASP A 393 14.43 -17.95 -10.36
C ASP A 393 13.18 -17.40 -9.67
N ASN A 394 13.06 -17.58 -8.36
CA ASN A 394 11.97 -17.01 -7.57
C ASN A 394 11.97 -15.48 -7.64
N PHE A 395 13.13 -14.81 -7.52
CA PHE A 395 13.18 -13.35 -7.66
C PHE A 395 12.81 -12.89 -9.08
N LEU A 396 13.21 -13.65 -10.11
CA LEU A 396 12.99 -13.28 -11.52
C LEU A 396 11.55 -13.54 -11.98
N TRP A 397 11.03 -14.73 -11.71
CA TRP A 397 9.77 -15.23 -12.25
C TRP A 397 8.72 -15.51 -11.18
N GLY A 398 9.13 -15.65 -9.93
CA GLY A 398 8.30 -16.05 -8.81
C GLY A 398 7.77 -14.89 -7.99
N HIS A 399 8.10 -14.92 -6.69
CA HIS A 399 7.63 -13.98 -5.67
C HIS A 399 8.79 -13.13 -5.12
N GLN A 400 8.73 -11.80 -5.24
CA GLN A 400 9.78 -10.90 -4.73
C GLN A 400 9.79 -10.77 -3.20
N GLY A 401 8.68 -11.08 -2.53
CA GLY A 401 8.58 -11.09 -1.06
C GLY A 401 8.29 -9.74 -0.40
N TYR A 402 8.11 -8.68 -1.19
CA TYR A 402 7.72 -7.37 -0.71
C TYR A 402 6.30 -7.06 -1.14
N GLU A 403 5.46 -6.62 -0.21
CA GLU A 403 4.05 -6.35 -0.51
C GLU A 403 3.89 -5.18 -1.49
N TYR A 404 2.84 -5.24 -2.32
CA TYR A 404 2.53 -4.39 -3.48
C TYR A 404 3.45 -4.54 -4.70
N VAL A 405 4.62 -5.16 -4.55
CA VAL A 405 5.58 -5.44 -5.64
C VAL A 405 5.97 -6.92 -5.65
N GLU A 406 5.01 -7.81 -5.37
CA GLU A 406 5.21 -9.24 -5.20
C GLU A 406 5.57 -9.95 -6.50
N LEU A 407 5.10 -9.46 -7.65
CA LEU A 407 5.38 -10.04 -8.96
C LEU A 407 6.89 -10.17 -9.21
N GLY A 408 7.36 -11.30 -9.76
CA GLY A 408 8.76 -11.48 -10.14
C GLY A 408 9.33 -10.36 -11.02
N ARG A 409 10.63 -10.12 -10.94
CA ARG A 409 11.34 -9.01 -11.60
C ARG A 409 11.08 -8.92 -13.10
N ILE A 410 10.98 -10.06 -13.80
CA ILE A 410 10.70 -10.06 -15.25
C ILE A 410 9.27 -9.58 -15.52
N TRP A 411 8.29 -10.02 -14.73
CA TRP A 411 6.92 -9.54 -14.85
C TRP A 411 6.82 -8.04 -14.59
N GLN A 412 7.61 -7.52 -13.63
CA GLN A 412 7.71 -6.09 -13.36
C GLN A 412 8.32 -5.30 -14.53
N ILE A 413 9.36 -5.81 -15.18
CA ILE A 413 9.94 -5.19 -16.37
C ILE A 413 8.93 -5.18 -17.52
N LEU A 414 8.22 -6.29 -17.73
CA LEU A 414 7.17 -6.37 -18.76
C LEU A 414 6.01 -5.42 -18.46
N LEU A 415 5.64 -5.22 -17.19
CA LEU A 415 4.66 -4.22 -16.79
C LEU A 415 5.13 -2.81 -17.14
N LEU A 416 6.39 -2.45 -16.85
CA LEU A 416 6.96 -1.16 -17.23
C LEU A 416 6.93 -0.95 -18.75
N ILE A 417 7.29 -1.97 -19.54
CA ILE A 417 7.19 -1.93 -21.00
C ILE A 417 5.74 -1.69 -21.44
N GLY A 418 4.77 -2.35 -20.80
CA GLY A 418 3.35 -2.13 -21.02
C GLY A 418 2.91 -0.69 -20.71
N LEU A 419 3.39 -0.11 -19.60
CA LEU A 419 3.12 1.28 -19.23
C LEU A 419 3.73 2.28 -20.22
N ILE A 420 4.95 2.02 -20.71
CA ILE A 420 5.59 2.85 -21.75
C ILE A 420 4.80 2.74 -23.07
N LEU A 421 4.38 1.53 -23.47
CA LEU A 421 3.53 1.34 -24.64
C LEU A 421 2.21 2.11 -24.49
N TRP A 422 1.57 2.03 -23.32
CA TRP A 422 0.38 2.82 -23.01
C TRP A 422 0.64 4.32 -23.16
N LEU A 423 1.74 4.84 -22.59
CA LEU A 423 2.11 6.25 -22.70
C LEU A 423 2.29 6.67 -24.16
N VAL A 424 2.96 5.86 -24.98
CA VAL A 424 3.12 6.13 -26.41
C VAL A 424 1.76 6.22 -27.10
N LEU A 425 0.82 5.33 -26.79
CA LEU A 425 -0.53 5.36 -27.35
C LEU A 425 -1.30 6.61 -26.91
N MET A 426 -1.18 7.01 -25.65
CA MET A 426 -1.78 8.21 -25.09
C MET A 426 -1.25 9.47 -25.77
N VAL A 427 0.07 9.69 -25.72
CA VAL A 427 0.71 10.87 -26.28
C VAL A 427 0.39 10.97 -27.77
N ARG A 428 0.50 9.88 -28.53
CA ARG A 428 0.24 9.90 -29.97
C ARG A 428 -1.19 10.31 -30.31
N ALA A 429 -2.18 9.91 -29.50
CA ALA A 429 -3.56 10.32 -29.67
C ALA A 429 -3.81 11.76 -29.21
N LEU A 430 -3.10 12.26 -28.21
CA LEU A 430 -3.23 13.64 -27.68
C LEU A 430 -2.44 14.69 -28.47
N LEU A 431 -1.38 14.29 -29.19
CA LEU A 431 -0.46 15.19 -29.90
C LEU A 431 -1.15 16.23 -30.80
N PRO A 432 -2.19 15.87 -31.60
CA PRO A 432 -2.90 16.87 -32.40
C PRO A 432 -3.54 17.97 -31.54
N ALA A 433 -4.14 17.62 -30.40
CA ALA A 433 -4.73 18.59 -29.48
C ALA A 433 -3.66 19.47 -28.81
N LEU A 434 -2.55 18.86 -28.38
CA LEU A 434 -1.42 19.60 -27.78
C LEU A 434 -0.84 20.64 -28.74
N LYS A 435 -0.81 20.36 -30.05
CA LYS A 435 -0.32 21.27 -31.09
C LYS A 435 -1.22 22.46 -31.37
N ARG A 436 -2.55 22.33 -31.18
CA ARG A 436 -3.51 23.42 -31.46
C ARG A 436 -3.32 24.63 -30.54
N LYS A 437 -2.78 24.43 -29.32
CA LYS A 437 -2.61 25.47 -28.29
C LYS A 437 -3.89 26.31 -28.06
N ASP A 438 -5.06 25.66 -28.17
CA ASP A 438 -6.37 26.24 -27.91
C ASP A 438 -6.66 26.32 -26.39
N GLY A 439 -7.84 26.83 -26.01
CA GLY A 439 -8.16 27.24 -24.63
C GLY A 439 -7.88 26.22 -23.52
N ASP A 440 -7.93 24.91 -23.82
CA ASP A 440 -7.73 23.81 -22.87
C ASP A 440 -6.25 23.44 -22.64
N HIS A 441 -5.30 24.15 -23.27
CA HIS A 441 -3.90 23.71 -23.36
C HIS A 441 -3.23 23.41 -22.01
N HIS A 442 -3.50 24.20 -20.96
CA HIS A 442 -2.89 24.00 -19.64
C HIS A 442 -3.38 22.71 -18.96
N LEU A 443 -4.69 22.44 -19.00
CA LEU A 443 -5.27 21.23 -18.42
C LEU A 443 -4.84 19.98 -19.19
N LEU A 444 -4.80 20.09 -20.52
CA LEU A 444 -4.30 19.04 -21.42
C LEU A 444 -2.80 18.74 -21.20
N LEU A 445 -1.99 19.78 -20.99
CA LEU A 445 -0.57 19.63 -20.67
C LEU A 445 -0.39 18.91 -19.34
N LEU A 446 -1.14 19.31 -18.31
CA LEU A 446 -1.09 18.66 -17.00
C LEU A 446 -1.53 17.19 -17.08
N PHE A 447 -2.57 16.89 -17.86
CA PHE A 447 -3.01 15.51 -18.14
C PHE A 447 -1.93 14.66 -18.82
N THR A 448 -1.20 15.27 -19.75
CA THR A 448 -0.10 14.60 -20.44
C THR A 448 1.07 14.35 -19.49
N LEU A 449 1.43 15.35 -18.67
CA LEU A 449 2.52 15.22 -17.68
C LEU A 449 2.20 14.19 -16.58
N SER A 450 0.96 14.14 -16.09
CA SER A 450 0.54 13.11 -15.12
C SER A 450 0.57 11.72 -15.75
N SER A 451 0.19 11.57 -17.02
CA SER A 451 0.33 10.31 -17.76
C SER A 451 1.80 9.89 -17.91
N VAL A 452 2.72 10.83 -18.18
CA VAL A 452 4.17 10.56 -18.20
C VAL A 452 4.65 10.11 -16.83
N ALA A 453 4.22 10.77 -15.76
CA ALA A 453 4.61 10.42 -14.40
C ALA A 453 4.17 8.99 -14.04
N ILE A 454 2.92 8.62 -14.36
CA ILE A 454 2.41 7.25 -14.18
C ILE A 454 3.28 6.23 -14.92
N ALA A 455 3.67 6.47 -16.17
CA ALA A 455 4.45 5.46 -16.88
C ALA A 455 5.90 5.35 -16.36
N MET A 456 6.53 6.49 -16.06
CA MET A 456 7.97 6.55 -15.77
C MET A 456 8.30 6.19 -14.32
N PHE A 457 7.51 6.63 -13.34
CA PHE A 457 7.85 6.45 -11.93
C PHE A 457 7.72 5.00 -11.43
N TYR A 458 6.98 4.16 -12.15
CA TYR A 458 7.01 2.71 -11.89
C TYR A 458 8.43 2.13 -12.05
N GLY A 459 9.29 2.77 -12.85
CA GLY A 459 10.70 2.39 -13.01
C GLY A 459 11.52 2.47 -11.72
N ALA A 460 11.11 3.27 -10.72
CA ALA A 460 11.76 3.31 -9.41
C ALA A 460 11.76 1.94 -8.71
N GLY A 461 10.75 1.10 -8.99
CA GLY A 461 10.68 -0.26 -8.45
C GLY A 461 11.77 -1.20 -8.95
N LEU A 462 12.52 -0.82 -10.00
CA LEU A 462 13.66 -1.58 -10.54
C LEU A 462 14.99 -1.24 -9.85
N MET A 463 15.01 -0.28 -8.92
CA MET A 463 16.24 0.24 -8.31
C MET A 463 16.79 -0.63 -7.16
N TYR A 464 16.14 -1.75 -6.83
CA TYR A 464 16.66 -2.75 -5.89
C TYR A 464 16.82 -4.13 -6.55
N GLY A 465 17.77 -4.92 -6.09
CA GLY A 465 18.04 -6.27 -6.55
C GLY A 465 17.60 -7.33 -5.54
N ARG A 466 17.86 -8.60 -5.89
CA ARG A 466 17.52 -9.77 -5.07
C ARG A 466 18.07 -9.69 -3.64
N GLN A 467 19.32 -9.28 -3.49
CA GLN A 467 20.03 -9.25 -2.20
C GLN A 467 20.31 -7.82 -1.70
N THR A 468 19.51 -6.86 -2.16
CA THR A 468 19.61 -5.48 -1.68
C THR A 468 19.22 -5.41 -0.20
N HIS A 469 19.95 -4.58 0.55
CA HIS A 469 19.66 -4.31 1.95
C HIS A 469 18.21 -3.85 2.13
N MET A 470 17.52 -4.38 3.13
CA MET A 470 16.08 -4.19 3.26
C MET A 470 15.68 -2.71 3.42
N ALA A 471 16.42 -1.89 4.17
CA ALA A 471 16.15 -0.44 4.25
C ALA A 471 16.17 0.28 2.88
N ILE A 472 17.03 -0.19 1.96
CA ILE A 472 17.10 0.36 0.60
C ILE A 472 15.94 -0.16 -0.26
N ALA A 473 15.60 -1.44 -0.12
CA ALA A 473 14.44 -2.02 -0.81
C ALA A 473 13.16 -1.32 -0.36
N GLU A 474 12.98 -1.06 0.94
CA GLU A 474 11.88 -0.29 1.51
C GLU A 474 11.82 1.13 0.94
N TYR A 475 12.94 1.87 0.94
CA TYR A 475 13.01 3.21 0.34
C TYR A 475 12.47 3.21 -1.09
N TRP A 476 12.97 2.35 -1.97
CA TRP A 476 12.52 2.31 -3.37
C TRP A 476 11.13 1.70 -3.56
N ARG A 477 10.69 0.81 -2.68
CA ARG A 477 9.34 0.24 -2.69
C ARG A 477 8.31 1.35 -2.50
N TRP A 478 8.52 2.24 -1.53
CA TRP A 478 7.59 3.33 -1.25
C TRP A 478 7.56 4.43 -2.32
N TRP A 479 8.56 4.51 -3.22
CA TRP A 479 8.43 5.30 -4.45
C TRP A 479 7.36 4.76 -5.40
N VAL A 480 7.16 3.44 -5.42
CA VAL A 480 6.13 2.82 -6.27
C VAL A 480 4.79 2.69 -5.54
N VAL A 481 4.78 2.59 -4.22
CA VAL A 481 3.52 2.48 -3.47
C VAL A 481 2.98 3.87 -3.13
N HIS A 482 3.68 4.65 -2.31
CA HIS A 482 3.23 6.00 -1.92
C HIS A 482 3.24 6.96 -3.11
N LEU A 483 4.40 7.16 -3.71
CA LEU A 483 4.53 8.24 -4.68
C LEU A 483 3.83 7.93 -6.03
N TRP A 484 3.87 6.68 -6.48
CA TRP A 484 3.23 6.29 -7.75
C TRP A 484 1.74 5.98 -7.60
N VAL A 485 1.30 5.17 -6.63
CA VAL A 485 -0.14 4.85 -6.45
C VAL A 485 -0.90 5.94 -5.74
N GLU A 486 -0.33 6.62 -4.74
CA GLU A 486 -1.05 7.69 -4.03
C GLU A 486 -0.77 9.05 -4.69
N GLY A 487 0.51 9.39 -4.88
CA GLY A 487 0.95 10.66 -5.48
C GLY A 487 0.43 10.92 -6.90
N PHE A 488 0.90 10.17 -7.90
CA PHE A 488 0.63 10.50 -9.30
C PHE A 488 -0.77 10.12 -9.78
N PHE A 489 -1.36 9.09 -9.17
CA PHE A 489 -2.70 8.67 -9.50
C PHE A 489 -3.74 9.72 -9.08
N GLU A 490 -3.62 10.31 -7.90
CA GLU A 490 -4.54 11.37 -7.47
C GLU A 490 -4.47 12.61 -8.37
N VAL A 491 -3.26 12.99 -8.81
CA VAL A 491 -3.09 14.07 -9.79
C VAL A 491 -3.74 13.71 -11.12
N PHE A 492 -3.51 12.50 -11.64
CA PHE A 492 -4.12 12.06 -12.89
C PHE A 492 -5.65 12.05 -12.81
N ALA A 493 -6.19 11.50 -11.73
CA ALA A 493 -7.62 11.42 -11.46
C ALA A 493 -8.28 12.79 -11.43
N THR A 494 -7.71 13.71 -10.65
CA THR A 494 -8.22 15.08 -10.47
C THR A 494 -8.23 15.81 -11.81
N VAL A 495 -7.16 15.65 -12.60
CA VAL A 495 -7.06 16.26 -13.93
C VAL A 495 -8.09 15.67 -14.89
N VAL A 496 -8.26 14.35 -14.92
CA VAL A 496 -9.27 13.68 -15.75
C VAL A 496 -10.67 14.14 -15.38
N ALA A 497 -11.03 14.15 -14.09
CA ALA A 497 -12.34 14.57 -13.62
C ALA A 497 -12.64 16.02 -14.03
N ALA A 498 -11.71 16.95 -13.75
CA ALA A 498 -11.85 18.35 -14.15
C ALA A 498 -11.94 18.50 -15.68
N PHE A 499 -11.18 17.72 -16.43
CA PHE A 499 -11.24 17.71 -17.88
C PHE A 499 -12.60 17.22 -18.40
N LEU A 500 -13.17 16.17 -17.81
CA LEU A 500 -14.50 15.67 -18.18
C LEU A 500 -15.58 16.70 -17.85
N PHE A 501 -15.54 17.31 -16.67
CA PHE A 501 -16.54 18.30 -16.25
C PHE A 501 -16.49 19.59 -17.08
N THR A 502 -15.30 20.05 -17.45
CA THR A 502 -15.16 21.20 -18.38
C THR A 502 -15.68 20.87 -19.77
N ARG A 503 -15.45 19.65 -20.28
CA ARG A 503 -15.98 19.20 -21.58
C ARG A 503 -17.50 19.02 -21.58
N LEU A 504 -18.07 18.64 -20.45
CA LEU A 504 -19.51 18.59 -20.24
C LEU A 504 -20.14 19.99 -20.05
N GLY A 505 -19.34 21.07 -20.08
CA GLY A 505 -19.80 22.45 -19.88
C GLY A 505 -20.26 22.75 -18.45
N LEU A 506 -19.88 21.90 -17.48
CA LEU A 506 -20.31 22.00 -16.09
C LEU A 506 -19.41 22.94 -15.28
N LEU A 507 -18.13 23.01 -15.63
CA LEU A 507 -17.15 23.89 -14.99
C LEU A 507 -16.57 24.88 -15.99
N ARG A 508 -16.31 26.11 -15.53
CA ARG A 508 -15.54 27.09 -16.31
C ARG A 508 -14.10 26.62 -16.44
N LEU A 509 -13.61 26.53 -17.68
CA LEU A 509 -12.26 26.05 -17.99
C LEU A 509 -11.13 26.74 -17.21
N LYS A 510 -11.22 28.08 -17.07
CA LYS A 510 -10.22 28.88 -16.35
C LYS A 510 -10.19 28.56 -14.85
N SER A 511 -11.35 28.42 -14.24
CA SER A 511 -11.49 28.06 -12.82
C SER A 511 -10.97 26.64 -12.59
N ALA A 512 -11.45 25.66 -13.37
CA ALA A 512 -11.00 24.28 -13.28
C ALA A 512 -9.47 24.14 -13.46
N THR A 513 -8.88 24.85 -14.43
CA THR A 513 -7.42 24.83 -14.65
C THR A 513 -6.65 25.36 -13.44
N ASN A 514 -7.11 26.47 -12.86
CA ASN A 514 -6.46 27.07 -11.70
C ASN A 514 -6.60 26.18 -10.46
N ALA A 515 -7.79 25.64 -10.21
CA ALA A 515 -8.10 24.78 -9.07
C ALA A 515 -7.27 23.50 -9.12
N VAL A 516 -7.23 22.81 -10.27
CA VAL A 516 -6.45 21.57 -10.44
C VAL A 516 -4.96 21.82 -10.28
N LEU A 517 -4.41 22.88 -10.89
CA LEU A 517 -3.00 23.22 -10.72
C LEU A 517 -2.65 23.56 -9.27
N PHE A 518 -3.51 24.31 -8.59
CA PHE A 518 -3.31 24.66 -7.18
C PHE A 518 -3.38 23.43 -6.27
N SER A 519 -4.40 22.58 -6.46
CA SER A 519 -4.53 21.30 -5.76
C SER A 519 -3.32 20.40 -5.99
N THR A 520 -2.86 20.28 -7.25
CA THR A 520 -1.65 19.51 -7.60
C THR A 520 -0.40 20.02 -6.86
N ILE A 521 -0.24 21.34 -6.71
CA ILE A 521 0.90 21.92 -6.00
C ILE A 521 0.88 21.55 -4.53
N ILE A 522 -0.28 21.70 -3.87
CA ILE A 522 -0.43 21.39 -2.44
C ILE A 522 -0.22 19.89 -2.22
N PHE A 523 -0.88 19.07 -3.02
CA PHE A 523 -0.83 17.63 -2.92
C PHE A 523 0.60 17.10 -3.11
N LEU A 524 1.31 17.54 -4.15
CA LEU A 524 2.70 17.10 -4.38
C LEU A 524 3.71 17.71 -3.40
N ALA A 525 3.42 18.87 -2.80
CA ALA A 525 4.26 19.43 -1.75
C ALA A 525 4.27 18.52 -0.51
N GLY A 526 3.12 17.98 -0.12
CA GLY A 526 3.02 16.94 0.91
C GLY A 526 3.53 15.58 0.40
N GLY A 527 2.89 15.04 -0.63
CA GLY A 527 3.02 13.67 -1.14
C GLY A 527 4.44 13.20 -1.46
N ILE A 528 5.26 14.07 -2.07
CA ILE A 528 6.63 13.68 -2.46
C ILE A 528 7.49 13.41 -1.22
N LEU A 529 7.43 14.28 -0.22
CA LEU A 529 8.25 14.16 1.00
C LEU A 529 7.57 13.35 2.09
N GLY A 530 6.24 13.28 2.10
CA GLY A 530 5.48 12.44 3.00
C GLY A 530 5.65 10.95 2.74
N THR A 531 6.22 10.54 1.58
CA THR A 531 6.73 9.18 1.34
C THR A 531 7.57 8.66 2.52
N PHE A 532 8.28 9.54 3.23
CA PHE A 532 9.09 9.18 4.39
C PHE A 532 8.31 8.72 5.63
N HIS A 533 6.98 8.89 5.70
CA HIS A 533 6.19 8.39 6.82
C HIS A 533 6.13 6.85 6.89
N HIS A 534 6.41 6.17 5.78
CA HIS A 534 6.58 4.72 5.75
C HIS A 534 7.98 4.26 6.17
N LEU A 535 8.92 5.19 6.34
CA LEU A 535 10.31 4.88 6.60
C LEU A 535 10.76 5.13 8.04
N TYR A 536 9.87 5.65 8.90
CA TYR A 536 10.17 6.00 10.29
C TYR A 536 10.96 4.92 11.03
N PHE A 537 10.52 3.66 10.91
CA PHE A 537 11.08 2.54 11.66
C PHE A 537 11.81 1.52 10.76
N SER A 538 12.18 1.91 9.53
CA SER A 538 12.85 1.05 8.54
C SER A 538 14.37 1.28 8.45
N ALA A 539 15.00 1.49 9.60
CA ALA A 539 16.43 1.76 9.76
C ALA A 539 16.94 3.09 9.16
N THR A 540 16.10 4.12 9.11
CA THR A 540 16.45 5.45 8.56
C THR A 540 16.89 6.46 9.62
N PRO A 541 17.64 7.53 9.25
CA PRO A 541 18.00 8.60 10.17
C PRO A 541 16.79 9.40 10.69
N THR A 542 16.89 9.96 11.90
CA THR A 542 15.83 10.78 12.54
C THR A 542 15.33 11.94 11.67
N ALA A 543 16.17 12.49 10.80
CA ALA A 543 15.77 13.55 9.88
C ALA A 543 14.73 13.09 8.83
N VAL A 544 14.77 11.82 8.43
CA VAL A 544 13.75 11.22 7.54
C VAL A 544 12.40 11.19 8.26
N LEU A 545 12.40 10.79 9.54
CA LEU A 545 11.20 10.82 10.38
C LEU A 545 10.63 12.23 10.53
N ALA A 546 11.48 13.22 10.79
CA ALA A 546 11.07 14.63 10.91
C ALA A 546 10.37 15.15 9.64
N LEU A 547 10.95 14.87 8.48
CA LEU A 547 10.40 15.27 7.19
C LEU A 547 9.12 14.52 6.86
N GLY A 548 9.11 13.21 7.05
CA GLY A 548 7.91 12.40 6.83
C GLY A 548 6.75 12.94 7.64
N ALA A 549 6.93 13.15 8.96
CA ALA A 549 5.88 13.67 9.84
C ALA A 549 5.36 15.04 9.40
N THR A 550 6.27 15.93 9.03
CA THR A 550 5.94 17.29 8.64
C THR A 550 5.16 17.34 7.33
N PHE A 551 5.64 16.64 6.29
CA PHE A 551 5.09 16.76 4.95
C PHE A 551 3.88 15.85 4.74
N SER A 552 3.82 14.66 5.34
CA SER A 552 2.63 13.81 5.26
C SER A 552 1.43 14.44 5.97
N ALA A 553 1.65 15.21 7.04
CA ALA A 553 0.58 15.98 7.66
C ALA A 553 0.00 17.04 6.71
N LEU A 554 0.81 17.61 5.80
CA LEU A 554 0.34 18.56 4.80
C LEU A 554 -0.51 17.90 3.70
N GLU A 555 -0.40 16.59 3.49
CA GLU A 555 -1.22 15.85 2.52
C GLU A 555 -2.71 15.89 2.88
N ILE A 556 -3.03 16.02 4.17
CA ILE A 556 -4.42 16.07 4.67
C ILE A 556 -5.05 17.45 4.52
N VAL A 557 -4.22 18.50 4.41
CA VAL A 557 -4.68 19.89 4.30
C VAL A 557 -5.66 20.09 3.15
N PRO A 558 -5.44 19.62 1.91
CA PRO A 558 -6.43 19.75 0.84
C PRO A 558 -7.69 18.90 1.09
N LEU A 559 -7.57 17.78 1.81
CA LEU A 559 -8.67 16.82 2.00
C LEU A 559 -9.83 17.41 2.82
N VAL A 560 -9.57 18.41 3.67
CA VAL A 560 -10.63 19.07 4.47
C VAL A 560 -11.62 19.87 3.62
N LEU A 561 -11.23 20.27 2.39
CA LEU A 561 -12.10 21.00 1.46
C LEU A 561 -12.85 20.08 0.49
N ILE A 562 -12.57 18.77 0.49
CA ILE A 562 -13.21 17.81 -0.43
C ILE A 562 -14.73 17.75 -0.22
N GLY A 563 -15.22 18.00 1.00
CA GLY A 563 -16.67 18.07 1.27
C GLY A 563 -17.37 19.17 0.48
N TYR A 564 -16.69 20.29 0.23
CA TYR A 564 -17.20 21.38 -0.62
C TYR A 564 -17.32 20.93 -2.08
N GLU A 565 -16.27 20.30 -2.62
CA GLU A 565 -16.27 19.74 -3.98
C GLU A 565 -17.35 18.67 -4.16
N ALA A 566 -17.51 17.76 -3.19
CA ALA A 566 -18.54 16.73 -3.20
C ALA A 566 -19.95 17.33 -3.25
N TYR A 567 -20.20 18.38 -2.46
CA TYR A 567 -21.49 19.08 -2.45
C TYR A 567 -21.78 19.78 -3.77
N GLN A 568 -20.79 20.46 -4.36
CA GLN A 568 -20.93 21.07 -5.67
C GLN A 568 -21.22 20.03 -6.77
N ASN A 569 -20.48 18.92 -6.79
CA ASN A 569 -20.70 17.81 -7.72
C ASN A 569 -22.11 17.23 -7.58
N TYR A 570 -22.61 17.13 -6.35
CA TYR A 570 -23.98 16.72 -6.07
C TYR A 570 -25.02 17.72 -6.61
N GLN A 571 -24.82 19.02 -6.41
CA GLN A 571 -25.70 20.06 -6.97
C GLN A 571 -25.70 20.02 -8.51
N LEU A 572 -24.52 19.89 -9.13
CA LEU A 572 -24.36 19.71 -10.57
C LEU A 572 -25.11 18.49 -11.08
N SER A 573 -25.09 17.36 -10.36
CA SER A 573 -25.80 16.13 -10.76
C SER A 573 -27.31 16.30 -10.96
N LYS A 574 -27.91 17.36 -10.38
CA LYS A 574 -29.35 17.66 -10.43
C LYS A 574 -29.71 18.78 -11.41
N SER A 575 -28.71 19.38 -12.05
CA SER A 575 -28.89 20.68 -12.72
C SER A 575 -29.59 20.61 -14.08
N THR A 576 -29.46 19.51 -14.85
CA THR A 576 -30.16 19.33 -16.13
C THR A 576 -30.70 17.91 -16.31
N GLN A 577 -31.68 17.73 -17.21
CA GLN A 577 -32.25 16.41 -17.50
C GLN A 577 -31.21 15.44 -18.07
N TRP A 578 -30.28 15.92 -18.91
CA TRP A 578 -29.29 15.05 -19.54
C TRP A 578 -28.19 14.61 -18.58
N ILE A 579 -27.83 15.42 -17.56
CA ILE A 579 -26.85 15.06 -16.52
C ILE A 579 -27.34 13.89 -15.67
N LYS A 580 -28.66 13.67 -15.56
CA LYS A 580 -29.22 12.48 -14.90
C LYS A 580 -28.72 11.17 -15.51
N ALA A 581 -28.35 11.17 -16.79
CA ALA A 581 -27.74 10.00 -17.44
C ALA A 581 -26.32 9.69 -16.93
N TYR A 582 -25.64 10.68 -16.33
CA TYR A 582 -24.31 10.56 -15.72
C TYR A 582 -24.36 10.42 -14.20
N LYS A 583 -25.54 10.20 -13.61
CA LYS A 583 -25.76 10.08 -12.16
C LYS A 583 -24.76 9.13 -11.48
N TRP A 584 -24.59 7.92 -11.99
CA TRP A 584 -23.75 6.90 -11.34
C TRP A 584 -22.24 7.18 -11.41
N PRO A 585 -21.66 7.59 -12.56
CA PRO A 585 -20.31 8.14 -12.57
C PRO A 585 -20.10 9.27 -11.54
N ILE A 586 -21.04 10.23 -11.47
CA ILE A 586 -20.93 11.36 -10.54
C ILE A 586 -21.05 10.91 -9.08
N TYR A 587 -21.95 9.97 -8.78
CA TYR A 587 -22.07 9.39 -7.43
C TYR A 587 -20.82 8.63 -7.01
N CYS A 588 -20.12 7.95 -7.94
CA CYS A 588 -18.82 7.37 -7.65
C CYS A 588 -17.80 8.45 -7.29
N PHE A 589 -17.77 9.59 -8.00
CA PHE A 589 -16.88 10.69 -7.62
C PHE A 589 -17.22 11.30 -6.26
N ILE A 590 -18.51 11.43 -5.92
CA ILE A 590 -18.94 11.87 -4.58
C ILE A 590 -18.53 10.87 -3.50
N ALA A 591 -18.71 9.57 -3.74
CA ALA A 591 -18.27 8.54 -2.80
C ALA A 591 -16.75 8.52 -2.64
N MET A 592 -16.00 8.66 -3.74
CA MET A 592 -14.55 8.81 -3.71
C MET A 592 -14.14 10.01 -2.84
N CYS A 593 -14.80 11.16 -2.98
CA CYS A 593 -14.55 12.32 -2.11
C CYS A 593 -14.82 12.00 -0.63
N PHE A 594 -15.91 11.32 -0.30
CA PHE A 594 -16.22 10.87 1.06
C PHE A 594 -15.12 9.95 1.63
N TRP A 595 -14.68 8.97 0.85
CA TRP A 595 -13.63 8.04 1.26
C TRP A 595 -12.24 8.67 1.28
N ASN A 596 -11.99 9.69 0.47
CA ASN A 596 -10.74 10.43 0.54
C ASN A 596 -10.65 11.19 1.87
N PHE A 597 -11.75 11.83 2.29
CA PHE A 597 -11.83 12.43 3.62
C PHE A 597 -11.73 11.39 4.75
N LEU A 598 -12.56 10.33 4.74
CA LEU A 598 -12.63 9.38 5.86
C LEU A 598 -11.46 8.38 5.87
N GLY A 599 -11.20 7.75 4.72
CA GLY A 599 -10.19 6.71 4.54
C GLY A 599 -8.77 7.26 4.53
N ALA A 600 -8.46 8.20 3.63
CA ALA A 600 -7.12 8.77 3.54
C ALA A 600 -6.88 9.87 4.58
N GLY A 601 -7.86 10.76 4.80
CA GLY A 601 -7.74 11.86 5.77
C GLY A 601 -7.79 11.39 7.23
N ILE A 602 -8.96 10.95 7.70
CA ILE A 602 -9.17 10.61 9.13
C ILE A 602 -8.39 9.35 9.52
N PHE A 603 -8.61 8.23 8.83
CA PHE A 603 -7.93 6.97 9.19
C PHE A 603 -6.44 6.99 8.82
N GLY A 604 -6.03 7.70 7.77
CA GLY A 604 -4.61 7.89 7.47
C GLY A 604 -3.92 8.76 8.53
N PHE A 605 -4.51 9.88 8.95
CA PHE A 605 -3.89 10.70 10.00
C PHE A 605 -3.88 10.02 11.37
N ALA A 606 -4.86 9.17 11.68
CA ALA A 606 -4.87 8.39 12.91
C ALA A 606 -3.60 7.52 13.07
N ILE A 607 -2.96 7.15 11.96
CA ILE A 607 -1.73 6.36 11.94
C ILE A 607 -0.49 7.14 11.48
N ASN A 608 -0.58 8.46 11.28
CA ASN A 608 0.49 9.23 10.65
C ASN A 608 1.54 9.84 11.62
N PRO A 609 1.17 10.46 12.76
CA PRO A 609 2.16 11.03 13.67
C PRO A 609 3.14 9.96 14.17
N PRO A 610 4.46 10.22 14.18
CA PRO A 610 5.46 9.23 14.59
C PRO A 610 5.18 8.53 15.92
N ILE A 611 4.66 9.26 16.93
CA ILE A 611 4.33 8.68 18.23
C ILE A 611 3.15 7.72 18.16
N ALA A 612 2.15 8.00 17.32
CA ALA A 612 1.03 7.09 17.12
C ALA A 612 1.52 5.85 16.36
N LEU A 613 2.21 6.07 15.23
CA LEU A 613 2.70 5.00 14.37
C LEU A 613 3.66 4.05 15.10
N TYR A 614 4.43 4.54 16.08
CA TYR A 614 5.34 3.73 16.90
C TYR A 614 4.63 2.52 17.56
N TYR A 615 3.40 2.70 18.04
CA TYR A 615 2.64 1.65 18.69
C TYR A 615 1.76 0.86 17.72
N ILE A 616 1.45 1.39 16.54
CA ILE A 616 0.40 0.83 15.68
C ILE A 616 0.86 0.42 14.28
N GLN A 617 2.14 0.64 13.94
CA GLN A 617 2.71 0.14 12.69
C GLN A 617 2.56 -1.38 12.58
N GLY A 618 1.93 -1.85 11.52
CA GLY A 618 1.69 -3.28 11.31
C GLY A 618 0.54 -3.87 12.14
N LEU A 619 -0.39 -3.03 12.63
CA LEU A 619 -1.64 -3.48 13.25
C LEU A 619 -2.84 -3.35 12.29
N ASN A 620 -4.01 -3.86 12.68
CA ASN A 620 -5.22 -3.80 11.83
C ASN A 620 -5.74 -2.38 11.58
N THR A 621 -5.26 -1.35 12.29
CA THR A 621 -5.52 0.07 11.94
C THR A 621 -4.91 0.43 10.58
N THR A 622 -3.78 -0.16 10.20
CA THR A 622 -3.22 -0.05 8.84
C THR A 622 -4.16 -0.69 7.81
N ALA A 623 -4.79 -1.83 8.13
CA ALA A 623 -5.77 -2.47 7.25
C ALA A 623 -7.06 -1.64 7.09
N VAL A 624 -7.50 -0.96 8.16
CA VAL A 624 -8.62 0.00 8.13
C VAL A 624 -8.35 1.11 7.11
N HIS A 625 -7.21 1.79 7.25
CA HIS A 625 -6.81 2.83 6.31
C HIS A 625 -6.61 2.26 4.90
N GLY A 626 -5.91 1.13 4.76
CA GLY A 626 -5.62 0.50 3.48
C GLY A 626 -6.86 0.17 2.66
N HIS A 627 -7.89 -0.45 3.25
CA HIS A 627 -9.14 -0.72 2.51
C HIS A 627 -9.94 0.55 2.26
N ALA A 628 -10.08 1.42 3.25
CA ALA A 628 -10.87 2.65 3.11
C ALA A 628 -10.26 3.64 2.10
N ALA A 629 -8.93 3.72 2.01
CA ALA A 629 -8.23 4.57 1.05
C ALA A 629 -8.10 3.88 -0.32
N LEU A 630 -7.47 2.70 -0.42
CA LEU A 630 -7.20 2.08 -1.72
C LEU A 630 -8.48 1.76 -2.50
N PHE A 631 -9.44 1.09 -1.86
CA PHE A 631 -10.70 0.76 -2.51
C PHE A 631 -11.66 1.97 -2.51
N GLY A 632 -11.84 2.63 -1.37
CA GLY A 632 -12.80 3.72 -1.23
C GLY A 632 -12.46 4.95 -2.10
N VAL A 633 -11.17 5.25 -2.31
CA VAL A 633 -10.73 6.34 -3.19
C VAL A 633 -10.49 5.82 -4.61
N TYR A 634 -9.44 5.04 -4.80
CA TYR A 634 -8.96 4.68 -6.14
C TYR A 634 -9.84 3.61 -6.82
N GLY A 635 -10.35 2.65 -6.04
CA GLY A 635 -11.28 1.64 -6.53
C GLY A 635 -12.60 2.25 -7.02
N ILE A 636 -13.27 3.03 -6.18
CA ILE A 636 -14.52 3.71 -6.53
C ILE A 636 -14.32 4.70 -7.67
N LEU A 637 -13.19 5.42 -7.70
CA LEU A 637 -12.83 6.25 -8.84
C LEU A 637 -12.69 5.44 -10.13
N GLY A 638 -11.97 4.31 -10.10
CA GLY A 638 -11.82 3.41 -11.24
C GLY A 638 -13.18 2.94 -11.77
N ILE A 639 -14.10 2.57 -10.86
CA ILE A 639 -15.48 2.22 -11.20
C ILE A 639 -16.21 3.42 -11.85
N GLY A 640 -16.10 4.62 -11.30
CA GLY A 640 -16.70 5.84 -11.86
C GLY A 640 -16.19 6.17 -13.27
N LEU A 641 -14.88 6.03 -13.50
CA LEU A 641 -14.25 6.22 -14.80
C LEU A 641 -14.71 5.15 -15.82
N MET A 642 -14.78 3.88 -15.41
CA MET A 642 -15.35 2.82 -16.26
C MET A 642 -16.79 3.11 -16.64
N MET A 643 -17.62 3.54 -15.69
CA MET A 643 -19.01 3.92 -15.95
C MET A 643 -19.08 5.10 -16.94
N PHE A 644 -18.18 6.08 -16.82
CA PHE A 644 -18.10 7.18 -17.79
C PHE A 644 -17.80 6.68 -19.21
N VAL A 645 -16.80 5.79 -19.36
CA VAL A 645 -16.46 5.18 -20.65
C VAL A 645 -17.64 4.37 -21.21
N LEU A 646 -18.29 3.55 -20.38
CA LEU A 646 -19.46 2.76 -20.77
C LEU A 646 -20.62 3.66 -21.21
N ARG A 647 -20.82 4.81 -20.58
CA ARG A 647 -21.86 5.77 -20.98
C ARG A 647 -21.62 6.31 -22.39
N GLY A 648 -20.37 6.59 -22.72
CA GLY A 648 -19.98 7.03 -24.07
C GLY A 648 -20.04 5.93 -25.13
N LEU A 649 -19.83 4.66 -24.75
CA LEU A 649 -19.93 3.52 -25.66
C LEU A 649 -21.38 3.04 -25.88
N TYR A 650 -22.28 3.30 -24.93
CA TYR A 650 -23.71 2.96 -24.99
C TYR A 650 -24.59 4.23 -24.82
N PRO A 651 -24.53 5.21 -25.74
CA PRO A 651 -25.14 6.53 -25.55
C PRO A 651 -26.67 6.55 -25.72
N ASP A 652 -27.22 5.63 -26.52
CA ASP A 652 -28.58 5.72 -27.09
C ASP A 652 -29.70 5.21 -26.17
N ARG A 653 -29.37 4.61 -25.03
CA ARG A 653 -30.35 4.01 -24.12
C ARG A 653 -30.18 4.48 -22.69
N GLU A 654 -31.27 4.46 -21.95
CA GLU A 654 -31.26 4.63 -20.50
C GLU A 654 -30.73 3.36 -19.81
N TRP A 655 -30.13 3.54 -18.64
CA TRP A 655 -29.61 2.42 -17.84
C TRP A 655 -30.64 1.95 -16.81
N ASN A 656 -30.52 0.69 -16.42
CA ASN A 656 -31.29 0.13 -15.31
C ASN A 656 -30.72 0.59 -13.96
N ASP A 657 -31.21 1.73 -13.48
CA ASP A 657 -30.83 2.34 -12.20
C ASP A 657 -30.97 1.44 -10.97
N LYS A 658 -31.82 0.40 -11.01
CA LYS A 658 -32.03 -0.48 -9.85
C LYS A 658 -30.79 -1.33 -9.57
N LEU A 659 -30.24 -1.98 -10.60
CA LEU A 659 -29.09 -2.88 -10.45
C LEU A 659 -27.85 -2.12 -10.01
N ILE A 660 -27.50 -1.06 -10.73
CA ILE A 660 -26.34 -0.22 -10.44
C ILE A 660 -26.49 0.54 -9.11
N GLY A 661 -27.71 0.89 -8.71
CA GLY A 661 -27.96 1.51 -7.41
C GLY A 661 -27.72 0.57 -6.23
N TRP A 662 -28.17 -0.68 -6.34
CA TRP A 662 -27.82 -1.70 -5.34
C TRP A 662 -26.32 -1.99 -5.33
N ALA A 663 -25.68 -2.12 -6.50
CA ALA A 663 -24.24 -2.30 -6.59
C ALA A 663 -23.49 -1.20 -5.82
N PHE A 664 -23.81 0.07 -6.11
CA PHE A 664 -23.18 1.23 -5.47
C PHE A 664 -23.35 1.25 -3.94
N TRP A 665 -24.58 1.09 -3.44
CA TRP A 665 -24.84 1.19 -2.01
C TRP A 665 -24.29 0.00 -1.24
N LEU A 666 -24.44 -1.22 -1.76
CA LEU A 666 -23.92 -2.42 -1.11
C LEU A 666 -22.39 -2.38 -1.02
N THR A 667 -21.71 -1.93 -2.08
CA THR A 667 -20.25 -1.74 -2.06
C THR A 667 -19.81 -0.72 -1.00
N ASN A 668 -20.44 0.46 -0.94
CA ASN A 668 -20.06 1.49 0.03
C ASN A 668 -20.40 1.11 1.48
N ILE A 669 -21.61 0.59 1.71
CA ILE A 669 -22.05 0.18 3.05
C ILE A 669 -21.24 -1.04 3.51
N GLY A 670 -20.99 -2.01 2.63
CA GLY A 670 -20.16 -3.17 2.94
C GLY A 670 -18.75 -2.80 3.35
N LEU A 671 -18.09 -1.90 2.61
CA LEU A 671 -16.78 -1.35 2.97
C LEU A 671 -16.81 -0.69 4.36
N LEU A 672 -17.80 0.18 4.61
CA LEU A 672 -17.93 0.87 5.89
C LEU A 672 -18.14 -0.11 7.04
N VAL A 673 -19.00 -1.11 6.87
CA VAL A 673 -19.32 -2.12 7.87
C VAL A 673 -18.10 -2.98 8.19
N MET A 674 -17.40 -3.51 7.17
CA MET A 674 -16.23 -4.38 7.44
C MET A 674 -15.11 -3.61 8.17
N VAL A 675 -14.94 -2.32 7.84
CA VAL A 675 -13.92 -1.47 8.46
C VAL A 675 -14.30 -1.10 9.89
N THR A 676 -15.54 -0.68 10.14
CA THR A 676 -15.95 -0.11 11.43
C THR A 676 -16.42 -1.13 12.46
N ILE A 677 -17.02 -2.24 12.05
CA ILE A 677 -17.56 -3.26 12.97
C ILE A 677 -16.49 -4.31 13.35
N SER A 678 -15.51 -4.56 12.48
CA SER A 678 -14.48 -5.59 12.69
C SER A 678 -13.06 -5.01 12.79
N LEU A 679 -12.51 -4.50 11.67
CA LEU A 679 -11.09 -4.16 11.59
C LEU A 679 -10.68 -3.05 12.56
N LEU A 680 -11.51 -2.02 12.72
CA LEU A 680 -11.21 -0.89 13.61
C LEU A 680 -11.24 -1.31 15.10
N PRO A 681 -12.27 -2.00 15.61
CA PRO A 681 -12.23 -2.56 16.97
C PRO A 681 -11.02 -3.47 17.23
N ILE A 682 -10.69 -4.36 16.29
CA ILE A 682 -9.49 -5.21 16.39
C ILE A 682 -8.23 -4.35 16.49
N GLY A 683 -8.09 -3.36 15.59
CA GLY A 683 -6.95 -2.44 15.57
C GLY A 683 -6.82 -1.62 16.86
N ILE A 684 -7.93 -1.15 17.44
CA ILE A 684 -7.94 -0.43 18.72
C ILE A 684 -7.47 -1.35 19.85
N MET A 685 -8.00 -2.57 19.93
CA MET A 685 -7.59 -3.53 20.95
C MET A 685 -6.11 -3.90 20.82
N GLN A 686 -5.62 -4.14 19.60
CA GLN A 686 -4.19 -4.34 19.35
C GLN A 686 -3.37 -3.11 19.76
N SER A 687 -3.85 -1.90 19.50
CA SER A 687 -3.15 -0.66 19.88
C SER A 687 -3.01 -0.56 21.40
N VAL A 688 -4.09 -0.85 22.15
CA VAL A 688 -4.08 -0.88 23.62
C VAL A 688 -3.10 -1.95 24.14
N ALA A 689 -3.13 -3.16 23.57
CA ALA A 689 -2.20 -4.23 23.92
C ALA A 689 -0.75 -3.84 23.63
N SER A 690 -0.50 -3.20 22.48
CA SER A 690 0.84 -2.76 22.11
C SER A 690 1.37 -1.68 23.04
N ILE A 691 0.52 -0.77 23.52
CA ILE A 691 0.89 0.31 24.45
C ILE A 691 1.15 -0.24 25.86
N LYS A 692 0.31 -1.17 26.34
CA LYS A 692 0.38 -1.67 27.73
C LYS A 692 1.44 -2.74 27.95
N GLU A 693 1.52 -3.72 27.05
CA GLU A 693 2.34 -4.92 27.24
C GLU A 693 3.57 -4.92 26.32
N GLY A 694 3.41 -4.44 25.09
CA GLY A 694 4.44 -4.45 24.07
C GLY A 694 3.90 -4.88 22.71
N TYR A 695 4.60 -4.47 21.65
CA TYR A 695 4.18 -4.73 20.27
C TYR A 695 4.16 -6.24 19.95
N TRP A 696 5.10 -7.00 20.52
CA TRP A 696 5.17 -8.46 20.36
C TRP A 696 3.87 -9.14 20.84
N TYR A 697 3.26 -8.64 21.94
CA TYR A 697 2.05 -9.21 22.52
C TYR A 697 0.83 -8.95 21.63
N ALA A 698 0.67 -7.72 21.13
CA ALA A 698 -0.41 -7.33 20.22
C ALA A 698 -0.44 -8.12 18.90
N ARG A 699 0.71 -8.74 18.53
CA ARG A 699 0.89 -9.58 17.34
C ARG A 699 0.97 -11.08 17.66
N SER A 700 0.89 -11.47 18.92
CA SER A 700 1.02 -12.86 19.36
C SER A 700 -0.23 -13.69 19.06
N ALA A 701 -0.07 -15.01 18.95
CA ALA A 701 -1.22 -15.91 18.87
C ALA A 701 -2.07 -15.86 20.14
N GLU A 702 -1.45 -15.67 21.31
CA GLU A 702 -2.14 -15.57 22.59
C GLU A 702 -3.18 -14.45 22.58
N PHE A 703 -2.82 -13.27 22.07
CA PHE A 703 -3.74 -12.14 21.97
C PHE A 703 -4.75 -12.33 20.82
N MET A 704 -4.25 -12.69 19.64
CA MET A 704 -5.04 -12.75 18.41
C MET A 704 -6.07 -13.88 18.38
N GLN A 705 -5.91 -14.91 19.21
CA GLN A 705 -6.80 -16.07 19.28
C GLN A 705 -7.70 -16.06 20.54
N THR A 706 -7.85 -14.90 21.19
CA THR A 706 -8.86 -14.72 22.24
C THR A 706 -10.28 -14.77 21.67
N ASP A 707 -11.26 -15.17 22.49
CA ASP A 707 -12.67 -15.29 22.07
C ASP A 707 -13.21 -13.98 21.47
N ILE A 708 -12.83 -12.84 22.05
CA ILE A 708 -13.23 -11.52 21.54
C ILE A 708 -12.61 -11.22 20.17
N MET A 709 -11.35 -11.60 19.92
CA MET A 709 -10.72 -11.43 18.61
C MET A 709 -11.35 -12.34 17.56
N HIS A 710 -11.67 -13.59 17.92
CA HIS A 710 -12.45 -14.49 17.06
C HIS A 710 -13.82 -13.90 16.73
N PHE A 711 -14.55 -13.42 17.73
CA PHE A 711 -15.87 -12.79 17.54
C PHE A 711 -15.78 -11.58 16.60
N LEU A 712 -14.84 -10.67 16.83
CA LEU A 712 -14.66 -9.49 15.98
C LEU A 712 -14.26 -9.85 14.54
N ARG A 713 -13.43 -10.87 14.33
CA ARG A 713 -13.09 -11.37 12.98
C ARG A 713 -14.32 -11.92 12.26
N TRP A 714 -15.18 -12.68 12.95
CA TRP A 714 -16.45 -13.16 12.38
C TRP A 714 -17.44 -12.03 12.07
N MET A 715 -17.47 -10.98 12.89
CA MET A 715 -18.29 -9.80 12.66
C MET A 715 -17.89 -9.00 11.40
N ARG A 716 -16.81 -9.38 10.72
CA ARG A 716 -16.46 -8.88 9.39
C ARG A 716 -17.39 -9.39 8.29
N VAL A 717 -17.87 -10.64 8.41
CA VAL A 717 -18.63 -11.36 7.37
C VAL A 717 -19.85 -10.58 6.84
N PRO A 718 -20.68 -9.92 7.66
CA PRO A 718 -21.78 -9.11 7.15
C PRO A 718 -21.33 -8.00 6.20
N GLY A 719 -20.22 -7.31 6.52
CA GLY A 719 -19.65 -6.27 5.66
C GLY A 719 -19.10 -6.86 4.37
N ASP A 720 -18.37 -7.98 4.47
CA ASP A 720 -17.80 -8.68 3.32
C ASP A 720 -18.91 -9.20 2.37
N ILE A 721 -20.03 -9.74 2.88
CA ILE A 721 -21.17 -10.19 2.06
C ILE A 721 -21.81 -9.02 1.30
N LEU A 722 -22.01 -7.88 1.97
CA LEU A 722 -22.58 -6.69 1.33
C LEU A 722 -21.64 -6.19 0.22
N LEU A 723 -20.34 -6.08 0.51
CA LEU A 723 -19.33 -5.64 -0.45
C LEU A 723 -19.28 -6.57 -1.66
N ALA A 724 -19.19 -7.88 -1.43
CA ALA A 724 -19.14 -8.90 -2.47
C ALA A 724 -20.41 -8.93 -3.33
N ALA A 725 -21.59 -8.79 -2.72
CA ALA A 725 -22.85 -8.68 -3.46
C ALA A 725 -22.89 -7.42 -4.33
N GLY A 726 -22.38 -6.30 -3.83
CA GLY A 726 -22.27 -5.05 -4.58
C GLY A 726 -21.37 -5.18 -5.82
N GLU A 727 -20.19 -5.80 -5.65
CA GLU A 727 -19.26 -6.08 -6.74
C GLU A 727 -19.85 -7.06 -7.77
N LEU A 728 -20.53 -8.11 -7.33
CA LEU A 728 -21.20 -9.05 -8.22
C LEU A 728 -22.29 -8.36 -9.05
N LEU A 729 -23.10 -7.50 -8.43
CA LEU A 729 -24.12 -6.72 -9.13
C LEU A 729 -23.52 -5.73 -10.12
N LEU A 730 -22.37 -5.11 -9.81
CA LEU A 730 -21.63 -4.26 -10.74
C LEU A 730 -21.22 -5.07 -11.98
N VAL A 731 -20.67 -6.27 -11.80
CA VAL A 731 -20.26 -7.12 -12.92
C VAL A 731 -21.47 -7.59 -13.74
N ILE A 732 -22.56 -8.01 -13.09
CA ILE A 732 -23.83 -8.37 -13.76
C ILE A 732 -24.37 -7.18 -14.55
N PHE A 733 -24.27 -5.96 -14.01
CA PHE A 733 -24.68 -4.75 -14.70
C PHE A 733 -23.85 -4.53 -15.97
N ILE A 734 -22.51 -4.62 -15.88
CA ILE A 734 -21.60 -4.47 -17.02
C ILE A 734 -21.91 -5.53 -18.08
N ILE A 735 -22.12 -6.79 -17.66
CA ILE A 735 -22.52 -7.88 -18.56
C ILE A 735 -23.83 -7.51 -19.29
N GLY A 736 -24.82 -7.03 -18.55
CA GLY A 736 -26.13 -6.69 -19.08
C GLY A 736 -26.19 -5.51 -20.03
N LEU A 737 -25.16 -4.66 -20.08
CA LEU A 737 -25.09 -3.61 -21.10
C LEU A 737 -24.94 -4.20 -22.51
N LYS A 738 -24.29 -5.36 -22.62
CA LYS A 738 -24.12 -6.06 -23.91
C LYS A 738 -25.34 -6.88 -24.30
N PHE A 739 -25.97 -7.52 -23.33
CA PHE A 739 -27.08 -8.45 -23.56
C PHE A 739 -28.48 -7.83 -23.39
N GLY A 740 -28.56 -6.60 -22.90
CA GLY A 740 -29.76 -5.76 -22.94
C GLY A 740 -30.51 -5.60 -21.61
N TRP A 741 -30.30 -6.44 -20.59
CA TRP A 741 -31.06 -6.34 -19.33
C TRP A 741 -30.65 -5.16 -18.43
N SER A 742 -29.49 -4.55 -18.70
CA SER A 742 -29.07 -3.29 -18.05
C SER A 742 -29.52 -2.04 -18.80
N LEU A 743 -30.21 -2.20 -19.93
CA LEU A 743 -30.69 -1.11 -20.77
C LEU A 743 -32.23 -1.03 -20.71
N LYS A 744 -32.75 0.19 -20.70
CA LYS A 744 -34.19 0.47 -20.77
C LYS A 744 -34.54 1.02 -22.16
N GLU A 745 -35.38 2.05 -22.18
CA GLU A 745 -35.89 2.74 -23.36
C GLU A 745 -34.78 3.52 -24.08
N LYS A 746 -35.08 3.94 -25.32
CA LYS A 746 -34.21 4.84 -26.07
C LYS A 746 -34.22 6.23 -25.41
N ARG A 747 -33.04 6.83 -25.31
CA ARG A 747 -32.82 8.17 -24.78
C ARG A 747 -32.95 9.22 -25.88
#